data_AF-A0A8S1PN59-F1
#
_entry.id   AF-A0A8S1PN59-F1
#
_cell.length_a   1.000
_cell.length_b   1.000
_cell.length_c   1.000
_cell.angle_alpha   90.00
_cell.angle_beta   90.00
_cell.angle_gamma   90.00
#
_symmetry.space_group_name_H-M   'P 1'
#
loop_
_entity.id
_entity.type
_entity.pdbx_description
1 polymer ?
#
loop_
_entity_poly.entity_id
_entity_poly.type
_entity_poly.pdbx_seq_one_letter_code
_entity_poly.pdbx_strand_id
1 'polypeptide(L)'
;MEFSRNTQECVDKICASADPVTYTDFEDCQGYIFEGGYQALALCSEYNTANQCKKSKNKDTEGNFLNCYWNDSTKKCGDASCGQADDTFTTHDACDTYGNPMKLKCTVDKDDKGCVPIPDTCEGMSKGQCVDVDSKLNKCIWIEVVGNGSCVTRTCENAVSPTNSSDCKKVIFSICKTKVCEDYNYTNDIACAALFKDKKCTTNGKFYVNRGSCALALSQKGCTKDSSGNACEWIVPTDTTKIAYCTLKTCNKTPKDYTSESQCLQYFTPKSPGATFTTQQGGSCVQRSTCSAAQVQAACTSDQNGFICVEIKNVKIFLVQLMLLVIILLIRTLKVNVLLVKVTCGLTTVEAACVFGTDGPCIWLPDYPNTGSNTKGACFLYDLCRSILWNSYPLCKYISDKCTTNGKLCIGIRLNQKYGGCVTGTDRDCITSVQTLGAANKVCTKYVSCNSALFTTHTECFNANPNCTTNGTSSCIELAACSTYVKEACRYNKDGVQLNSSKQITSTGKCQWDETTSACRDQYCSDLKGANHNACSAQLITCTSDGTNCITQDSFTKYTTNSTCINSLDTEGLCTWIEGTGEAAGTCRVKTCDDITGSTSALACSIVNSCTTDGTKFFIRGTCDKYLTKAGCNYRRTDGICVWTETTTCTLTTGKCSIMLNCAATSKIPMLSNKHLIDVNGLLVQQLLLVLVLIILVKLIILNQENVHISLIGIPLNILYAIMQLVNVHLQILRHYLNQNVILNQHIHQVKCMYLM
;
A
#
# COMPACT_ATOMS: atom_id res chain seq x y z
N MET A 1 -16.06 -72.68 61.48
CA MET A 1 -16.71 -72.38 60.18
C MET A 1 -16.22 -70.98 59.81
N GLU A 2 -15.00 -70.77 59.30
CA GLU A 2 -14.50 -71.18 57.97
C GLU A 2 -15.52 -70.83 56.87
N PHE A 3 -15.27 -70.01 55.84
CA PHE A 3 -14.07 -69.41 55.23
C PHE A 3 -14.53 -68.04 54.64
N SER A 4 -13.86 -66.92 54.91
CA SER A 4 -12.80 -66.33 54.07
C SER A 4 -13.29 -65.42 52.93
N ARG A 5 -12.85 -64.15 52.95
CA ARG A 5 -11.69 -63.73 52.14
C ARG A 5 -11.29 -62.28 52.45
N ASN A 6 -10.14 -62.14 53.10
CA ASN A 6 -9.27 -60.98 52.94
C ASN A 6 -8.85 -60.92 51.48
N THR A 7 -9.30 -59.91 50.75
CA THR A 7 -8.64 -59.46 49.53
C THR A 7 -8.11 -58.05 49.81
N GLN A 8 -6.94 -57.99 50.44
CA GLN A 8 -6.09 -56.81 50.29
C GLN A 8 -5.54 -56.86 48.86
N GLU A 9 -6.31 -56.34 47.93
CA GLU A 9 -5.80 -55.92 46.63
C GLU A 9 -5.34 -54.48 46.76
N CYS A 10 -4.14 -54.19 46.26
CA CYS A 10 -3.69 -52.81 46.11
C CYS A 10 -4.59 -52.13 45.08
N VAL A 11 -5.50 -51.27 45.54
CA VAL A 11 -6.29 -50.40 44.69
C VAL A 11 -5.56 -49.06 44.54
N ASP A 12 -5.65 -48.47 43.35
CA ASP A 12 -5.03 -47.17 43.10
C ASP A 12 -5.56 -46.12 44.09
N LYS A 13 -4.66 -45.27 44.60
CA LYS A 13 -5.01 -44.19 45.55
C LYS A 13 -5.64 -43.02 44.79
N ILE A 14 -6.91 -43.18 44.40
CA ILE A 14 -7.69 -42.24 43.60
C ILE A 14 -8.96 -41.82 44.35
N CYS A 15 -9.62 -40.75 43.93
CA CYS A 15 -10.87 -40.30 44.59
C CYS A 15 -11.99 -41.35 44.58
N ALA A 16 -11.95 -42.32 43.66
CA ALA A 16 -12.93 -43.40 43.61
C ALA A 16 -12.73 -44.46 44.72
N SER A 17 -11.54 -44.56 45.31
CA SER A 17 -11.21 -45.49 46.40
C SER A 17 -11.18 -44.81 47.78
N ALA A 18 -11.41 -43.50 47.85
CA ALA A 18 -11.49 -42.74 49.10
C ALA A 18 -12.77 -43.07 49.88
N ASP A 19 -12.68 -43.10 51.21
CA ASP A 19 -13.84 -43.30 52.09
C ASP A 19 -14.83 -42.13 51.95
N PRO A 20 -16.05 -42.37 51.45
CA PRO A 20 -17.03 -41.32 51.17
C PRO A 20 -17.58 -40.63 52.42
N VAL A 21 -17.35 -41.18 53.63
CA VAL A 21 -17.76 -40.56 54.89
C VAL A 21 -16.71 -39.54 55.39
N THR A 22 -15.44 -39.79 55.09
CA THR A 22 -14.31 -38.99 55.60
C THR A 22 -13.87 -37.91 54.62
N TYR A 23 -14.00 -38.15 53.30
CA TYR A 23 -13.60 -37.20 52.26
C TYR A 23 -14.81 -36.82 51.44
N THR A 24 -15.48 -35.74 51.87
CA THR A 24 -16.85 -35.44 51.43
C THR A 24 -16.91 -34.52 50.22
N ASP A 25 -15.83 -33.77 49.96
CA ASP A 25 -15.72 -32.86 48.83
C ASP A 25 -14.40 -33.02 48.04
N PHE A 26 -14.23 -32.17 47.02
CA PHE A 26 -13.10 -32.26 46.09
C PHE A 26 -11.80 -31.84 46.77
N GLU A 27 -11.84 -30.80 47.58
CA GLU A 27 -10.73 -30.31 48.38
C GLU A 27 -10.28 -31.36 49.43
N ASP A 28 -11.22 -32.05 50.08
CA ASP A 28 -10.96 -33.17 50.98
C ASP A 28 -10.29 -34.34 50.23
N CYS A 29 -10.79 -34.68 49.05
CA CYS A 29 -10.16 -35.72 48.23
C CYS A 29 -8.76 -35.30 47.75
N GLN A 30 -8.53 -34.02 47.44
CA GLN A 30 -7.19 -33.53 47.14
C GLN A 30 -6.24 -33.76 48.32
N GLY A 31 -6.72 -33.58 49.55
CA GLY A 31 -5.98 -33.92 50.77
C GLY A 31 -5.65 -35.41 50.88
N TYR A 32 -6.60 -36.30 50.59
CA TYR A 32 -6.41 -37.76 50.63
C TYR A 32 -5.26 -38.24 49.73
N ILE A 33 -5.09 -37.65 48.56
CA ILE A 33 -4.15 -38.11 47.52
C ILE A 33 -2.73 -37.54 47.71
N PHE A 34 -2.53 -36.48 48.52
CA PHE A 34 -1.30 -35.67 48.50
C PHE A 34 -0.04 -36.23 49.21
N GLU A 35 -0.07 -37.47 49.73
CA GLU A 35 1.15 -38.10 50.29
C GLU A 35 2.06 -38.80 49.25
N GLY A 36 1.75 -38.75 47.95
CA GLY A 36 2.72 -39.17 46.92
C GLY A 36 2.22 -39.11 45.47
N GLY A 37 2.83 -38.23 44.66
CA GLY A 37 3.01 -38.35 43.21
C GLY A 37 1.78 -38.44 42.28
N TYR A 38 1.54 -37.37 41.50
CA TYR A 38 0.74 -37.22 40.25
C TYR A 38 -0.73 -37.68 40.20
N GLN A 39 -1.60 -36.74 39.77
CA GLN A 39 -3.07 -36.82 39.69
C GLN A 39 -3.58 -37.78 38.61
N ALA A 40 -4.55 -38.65 38.95
CA ALA A 40 -5.37 -39.36 37.97
C ALA A 40 -6.86 -38.95 38.10
N LEU A 41 -7.31 -38.06 37.21
CA LEU A 41 -8.74 -37.78 37.00
C LEU A 41 -9.37 -38.94 36.21
N ALA A 42 -10.69 -39.13 36.35
CA ALA A 42 -11.49 -40.15 35.66
C ALA A 42 -12.39 -39.52 34.58
N LEU A 43 -12.97 -40.29 33.67
CA LEU A 43 -14.01 -39.73 32.77
C LEU A 43 -15.27 -39.40 33.57
N CYS A 44 -16.04 -38.40 33.14
CA CYS A 44 -17.30 -38.08 33.80
C CYS A 44 -18.24 -39.30 33.91
N SER A 45 -18.28 -40.14 32.87
CA SER A 45 -19.05 -41.38 32.85
C SER A 45 -18.64 -42.44 33.87
N GLU A 46 -17.44 -42.31 34.47
CA GLU A 46 -16.90 -43.24 35.47
C GLU A 46 -17.26 -42.81 36.91
N TYR A 47 -17.84 -41.62 37.10
CA TYR A 47 -18.26 -41.14 38.42
C TYR A 47 -19.64 -41.68 38.81
N ASN A 48 -19.73 -42.24 40.02
CA ASN A 48 -20.93 -42.92 40.52
C ASN A 48 -21.66 -42.10 41.60
N THR A 49 -21.12 -40.94 41.98
CA THR A 49 -21.69 -40.06 43.00
C THR A 49 -21.73 -38.60 42.52
N ALA A 50 -22.71 -37.84 43.00
CA ALA A 50 -22.86 -36.42 42.67
C ALA A 50 -21.62 -35.60 43.07
N ASN A 51 -21.00 -35.91 44.22
CA ASN A 51 -19.85 -35.16 44.74
C ASN A 51 -18.59 -35.35 43.88
N GLN A 52 -18.41 -36.52 43.27
CA GLN A 52 -17.29 -36.81 42.38
C GLN A 52 -17.48 -36.21 40.97
N CYS A 53 -18.73 -35.94 40.57
CA CYS A 53 -19.10 -35.48 39.24
C CYS A 53 -18.84 -33.98 39.03
N LYS A 54 -17.57 -33.56 39.06
CA LYS A 54 -17.18 -32.15 38.87
C LYS A 54 -16.23 -31.92 37.68
N LYS A 55 -15.20 -32.76 37.50
CA LYS A 55 -14.14 -32.58 36.49
C LYS A 55 -13.78 -33.88 35.78
N SER A 56 -13.67 -33.84 34.46
CA SER A 56 -13.27 -34.96 33.61
C SER A 56 -11.74 -35.05 33.50
N LYS A 57 -11.22 -36.24 33.18
CA LYS A 57 -9.83 -36.44 32.71
C LYS A 57 -9.58 -35.86 31.33
N ASN A 58 -10.65 -35.68 30.55
CA ASN A 58 -10.61 -35.02 29.24
C ASN A 58 -10.34 -33.52 29.40
N LYS A 59 -9.59 -32.96 28.45
CA LYS A 59 -9.28 -31.54 28.37
C LYS A 59 -9.91 -30.90 27.13
N ASP A 60 -10.28 -29.63 27.24
CA ASP A 60 -10.67 -28.81 26.09
C ASP A 60 -9.45 -28.49 25.19
N THR A 61 -9.70 -27.81 24.07
CA THR A 61 -8.66 -27.37 23.12
C THR A 61 -7.65 -26.38 23.72
N GLU A 62 -7.95 -25.81 24.87
CA GLU A 62 -7.11 -24.86 25.62
C GLU A 62 -6.31 -25.55 26.73
N GLY A 63 -6.50 -26.87 26.91
CA GLY A 63 -5.79 -27.68 27.90
C GLY A 63 -6.43 -27.70 29.29
N ASN A 64 -7.63 -27.15 29.48
CA ASN A 64 -8.37 -27.17 30.74
C ASN A 64 -9.22 -28.43 30.87
N PHE A 65 -9.32 -29.00 32.08
CA PHE A 65 -10.20 -30.14 32.34
C PHE A 65 -11.67 -29.80 32.13
N LEU A 66 -12.36 -30.61 31.33
CA LEU A 66 -13.80 -30.49 31.06
C LEU A 66 -14.60 -30.60 32.37
N ASN A 67 -15.72 -29.90 32.44
CA ASN A 67 -16.65 -30.01 33.55
C ASN A 67 -17.61 -31.18 33.34
N CYS A 68 -18.00 -31.82 34.45
CA CYS A 68 -19.02 -32.86 34.44
C CYS A 68 -20.37 -32.31 34.90
N TYR A 69 -21.45 -32.97 34.47
CA TYR A 69 -22.81 -32.71 34.92
C TYR A 69 -23.41 -33.97 35.55
N TRP A 70 -23.96 -33.81 36.76
CA TRP A 70 -24.70 -34.87 37.44
C TRP A 70 -26.18 -34.79 37.08
N ASN A 71 -26.69 -35.82 36.40
CA ASN A 71 -28.11 -35.91 36.12
C ASN A 71 -28.83 -36.56 37.31
N ASP A 72 -29.59 -35.76 38.04
CA ASP A 72 -30.30 -36.20 39.24
C ASP A 72 -31.42 -37.20 38.97
N SER A 73 -31.99 -37.19 37.76
CA SER A 73 -33.05 -38.12 37.34
C SER A 73 -32.50 -39.50 37.02
N THR A 74 -31.33 -39.58 36.39
CA THR A 74 -30.71 -40.87 36.01
C THR A 74 -29.68 -41.36 37.03
N LYS A 75 -29.32 -40.55 38.03
CA LYS A 75 -28.23 -40.79 38.99
C LYS A 75 -26.92 -41.20 38.29
N LYS A 76 -26.60 -40.51 37.20
CA LYS A 76 -25.39 -40.73 36.39
C LYS A 76 -24.70 -39.42 36.10
N CYS A 77 -23.38 -39.48 36.03
CA CYS A 77 -22.52 -38.39 35.63
C CYS A 77 -22.20 -38.46 34.13
N GLY A 78 -22.17 -37.32 33.45
CA GLY A 78 -21.77 -37.20 32.05
C GLY A 78 -20.98 -35.92 31.80
N ASP A 79 -20.38 -35.79 30.62
CA ASP A 79 -19.73 -34.53 30.23
C ASP A 79 -20.79 -33.41 30.16
N ALA A 80 -20.46 -32.23 30.69
CA ALA A 80 -21.37 -31.10 30.72
C ALA A 80 -21.58 -30.54 29.30
N SER A 81 -22.83 -30.30 28.92
CA SER A 81 -23.18 -29.70 27.63
C SER A 81 -24.43 -28.81 27.75
N CYS A 82 -24.59 -27.87 26.80
CA CYS A 82 -25.78 -27.01 26.76
C CYS A 82 -27.06 -27.82 26.55
N GLY A 83 -27.01 -28.93 25.80
CA GLY A 83 -28.18 -29.75 25.48
C GLY A 83 -28.73 -30.57 26.66
N GLN A 84 -28.09 -30.54 27.83
CA GLN A 84 -28.60 -31.14 29.06
C GLN A 84 -29.44 -30.16 29.89
N ALA A 85 -29.52 -28.90 29.47
CA ALA A 85 -30.32 -27.90 30.15
C ALA A 85 -31.82 -28.20 30.02
N ASP A 86 -32.60 -27.73 30.99
CA ASP A 86 -34.05 -27.96 31.04
C ASP A 86 -34.76 -27.23 29.87
N ASP A 87 -35.74 -27.90 29.25
CA ASP A 87 -36.53 -27.34 28.14
C ASP A 87 -37.36 -26.10 28.56
N THR A 88 -37.51 -25.83 29.87
CA THR A 88 -38.11 -24.62 30.42
C THR A 88 -37.24 -23.36 30.25
N PHE A 89 -35.96 -23.51 29.88
CA PHE A 89 -35.11 -22.38 29.53
C PHE A 89 -35.44 -21.87 28.14
N THR A 90 -36.12 -20.72 28.09
CA THR A 90 -36.67 -20.14 26.85
C THR A 90 -36.00 -18.82 26.47
N THR A 91 -34.92 -18.44 27.17
CA THR A 91 -34.18 -17.19 26.93
C THR A 91 -32.67 -17.40 26.99
N HIS A 92 -31.92 -16.53 26.32
CA HIS A 92 -30.47 -16.52 26.40
C HIS A 92 -29.97 -16.44 27.85
N ASP A 93 -30.50 -15.49 28.64
CA ASP A 93 -30.07 -15.28 30.03
C ASP A 93 -30.25 -16.53 30.90
N ALA A 94 -31.33 -17.30 30.67
CA ALA A 94 -31.55 -18.56 31.39
C ALA A 94 -30.49 -19.60 31.00
N CYS A 95 -30.17 -19.71 29.71
CA CYS A 95 -29.15 -20.62 29.21
C CYS A 95 -27.72 -20.20 29.62
N ASP A 96 -27.43 -18.91 29.65
CA ASP A 96 -26.16 -18.38 30.14
C ASP A 96 -25.98 -18.62 31.64
N THR A 97 -27.04 -18.40 32.42
CA THR A 97 -27.06 -18.71 33.86
C THR A 97 -26.79 -20.20 34.12
N TYR A 98 -27.36 -21.09 33.30
CA TYR A 98 -27.08 -22.52 33.37
C TYR A 98 -25.64 -22.88 32.96
N GLY A 99 -25.13 -22.29 31.87
CA GLY A 99 -23.83 -22.63 31.30
C GLY A 99 -22.64 -22.07 32.08
N ASN A 100 -22.78 -20.89 32.69
CA ASN A 100 -21.68 -20.15 33.33
C ASN A 100 -20.97 -20.92 34.46
N PRO A 101 -21.67 -21.59 35.42
CA PRO A 101 -21.01 -22.43 36.43
C PRO A 101 -20.14 -23.54 35.83
N MET A 102 -20.48 -24.02 34.63
CA MET A 102 -19.77 -25.07 33.90
C MET A 102 -18.84 -24.51 32.82
N LYS A 103 -18.64 -23.19 32.75
CA LYS A 103 -17.88 -22.50 31.69
C LYS A 103 -18.33 -22.87 30.27
N LEU A 104 -19.62 -23.20 30.11
CA LEU A 104 -20.22 -23.47 28.81
C LEU A 104 -20.81 -22.18 28.26
N LYS A 105 -20.51 -21.87 26.99
CA LYS A 105 -21.15 -20.77 26.26
C LYS A 105 -22.45 -21.25 25.65
N CYS A 106 -23.56 -21.06 26.36
CA CYS A 106 -24.87 -21.54 25.95
C CYS A 106 -25.80 -20.39 25.55
N THR A 107 -26.75 -20.68 24.68
CA THR A 107 -27.86 -19.81 24.31
C THR A 107 -29.11 -20.64 24.08
N VAL A 108 -30.26 -20.00 23.91
CA VAL A 108 -31.52 -20.70 23.66
C VAL A 108 -31.52 -21.37 22.28
N ASP A 109 -32.22 -22.49 22.10
CA ASP A 109 -32.37 -23.12 20.78
C ASP A 109 -33.18 -22.27 19.78
N LYS A 110 -33.15 -22.64 18.49
CA LYS A 110 -33.90 -21.98 17.40
C LYS A 110 -35.41 -21.93 17.62
N ASP A 111 -35.95 -22.86 18.41
CA ASP A 111 -37.38 -22.96 18.73
C ASP A 111 -37.71 -22.30 20.09
N ASP A 112 -36.76 -21.54 20.66
CA ASP A 112 -36.82 -20.87 21.96
C ASP A 112 -37.11 -21.84 23.14
N LYS A 113 -36.59 -23.08 23.06
CA LYS A 113 -36.75 -24.12 24.09
C LYS A 113 -35.47 -24.90 24.31
N GLY A 114 -35.04 -24.98 25.57
CA GLY A 114 -33.78 -25.61 25.93
C GLY A 114 -32.57 -24.83 25.44
N CYS A 115 -31.38 -25.33 25.76
CA CYS A 115 -30.12 -24.63 25.47
C CYS A 115 -29.25 -25.36 24.46
N VAL A 116 -28.60 -24.59 23.61
CA VAL A 116 -27.62 -25.05 22.61
C VAL A 116 -26.34 -24.22 22.72
N PRO A 117 -25.20 -24.71 22.18
CA PRO A 117 -23.99 -23.91 22.11
C PRO A 117 -24.20 -22.63 21.28
N ILE A 118 -23.56 -21.53 21.68
CA ILE A 118 -23.57 -20.28 20.88
C ILE A 118 -22.94 -20.56 19.51
N PRO A 119 -23.59 -20.22 18.38
CA PRO A 119 -23.02 -20.36 17.04
C PRO A 119 -21.68 -19.63 16.84
N ASP A 120 -20.88 -20.14 15.91
CA ASP A 120 -19.55 -19.61 15.56
C ASP A 120 -19.54 -18.26 14.85
N THR A 121 -20.70 -17.84 14.37
CA THR A 121 -20.91 -16.60 13.63
C THR A 121 -22.29 -16.05 13.95
N CYS A 122 -22.41 -14.73 14.07
CA CYS A 122 -23.68 -14.04 14.30
C CYS A 122 -24.77 -14.45 13.28
N GLU A 123 -24.39 -14.68 12.01
CA GLU A 123 -25.31 -15.03 10.92
C GLU A 123 -25.98 -16.40 11.07
N GLY A 124 -25.48 -17.25 11.98
CA GLY A 124 -26.09 -18.52 12.33
C GLY A 124 -27.12 -18.44 13.46
N MET A 125 -27.35 -17.25 14.01
CA MET A 125 -28.20 -17.06 15.19
C MET A 125 -29.65 -16.72 14.84
N SER A 126 -30.60 -17.32 15.57
CA SER A 126 -32.00 -16.90 15.63
C SER A 126 -32.17 -15.57 16.40
N LYS A 127 -33.40 -15.03 16.44
CA LYS A 127 -33.69 -13.79 17.17
C LYS A 127 -33.39 -13.90 18.66
N GLY A 128 -33.76 -15.02 19.29
CA GLY A 128 -33.46 -15.31 20.69
C GLY A 128 -31.97 -15.56 20.96
N GLN A 129 -31.22 -15.96 19.93
CA GLN A 129 -29.78 -16.23 20.00
C GLN A 129 -28.90 -15.02 19.70
N CYS A 130 -29.42 -14.00 19.02
CA CYS A 130 -28.66 -12.84 18.56
C CYS A 130 -28.34 -11.88 19.72
N VAL A 131 -27.40 -12.30 20.55
CA VAL A 131 -26.97 -11.61 21.77
C VAL A 131 -25.73 -10.76 21.51
N ASP A 132 -25.11 -10.22 22.56
CA ASP A 132 -24.03 -9.25 22.43
C ASP A 132 -22.82 -9.78 21.64
N VAL A 133 -22.51 -11.08 21.71
CA VAL A 133 -21.37 -11.71 21.01
C VAL A 133 -21.61 -13.16 20.53
N ASP A 134 -20.86 -13.58 19.49
CA ASP A 134 -20.75 -14.98 19.05
C ASP A 134 -19.73 -15.82 19.85
N SER A 135 -19.58 -17.11 19.50
CA SER A 135 -18.64 -18.01 20.19
C SER A 135 -17.18 -17.50 20.16
N LYS A 136 -16.83 -16.69 19.15
CA LYS A 136 -15.53 -16.08 18.88
C LYS A 136 -15.41 -14.64 19.42
N LEU A 137 -16.39 -14.17 20.18
CA LEU A 137 -16.44 -12.82 20.78
C LEU A 137 -16.64 -11.68 19.77
N ASN A 138 -17.10 -11.95 18.55
CA ASN A 138 -17.52 -10.89 17.64
C ASN A 138 -18.86 -10.32 18.08
N LYS A 139 -19.00 -9.00 18.08
CA LYS A 139 -20.26 -8.36 18.48
C LYS A 139 -21.35 -8.60 17.45
N CYS A 140 -22.53 -9.03 17.88
CA CYS A 140 -23.66 -9.26 16.98
C CYS A 140 -24.72 -8.15 17.10
N ILE A 141 -25.55 -8.03 16.07
CA ILE A 141 -26.72 -7.14 16.07
C ILE A 141 -27.84 -7.77 15.26
N TRP A 142 -29.06 -7.74 15.80
CA TRP A 142 -30.26 -8.15 15.07
C TRP A 142 -30.73 -7.01 14.18
N ILE A 143 -30.79 -7.24 12.87
CA ILE A 143 -31.31 -6.26 11.91
C ILE A 143 -32.70 -6.72 11.46
N GLU A 144 -33.71 -5.90 11.77
CA GLU A 144 -35.06 -6.10 11.24
C GLU A 144 -35.16 -5.47 9.84
N VAL A 145 -35.25 -6.32 8.82
CA VAL A 145 -35.67 -5.91 7.47
C VAL A 145 -37.13 -6.32 7.32
N VAL A 146 -37.95 -5.47 6.70
CA VAL A 146 -39.41 -5.62 6.59
C VAL A 146 -39.82 -7.07 6.25
N GLY A 147 -40.27 -7.83 7.26
CA GLY A 147 -40.75 -9.21 7.13
C GLY A 147 -39.73 -10.35 7.30
N ASN A 148 -38.42 -10.07 7.42
CA ASN A 148 -37.41 -11.10 7.74
C ASN A 148 -36.23 -10.46 8.48
N GLY A 149 -36.10 -10.72 9.78
CA GLY A 149 -34.94 -10.28 10.57
C GLY A 149 -33.77 -11.24 10.43
N SER A 150 -32.54 -10.75 10.56
CA SER A 150 -31.36 -11.60 10.61
C SER A 150 -30.34 -11.04 11.58
N CYS A 151 -29.65 -11.94 12.29
CA CYS A 151 -28.52 -11.57 13.11
C CYS A 151 -27.29 -11.41 12.23
N VAL A 152 -26.53 -10.35 12.41
CA VAL A 152 -25.30 -10.11 11.65
C VAL A 152 -24.19 -9.63 12.56
N THR A 153 -22.95 -9.81 12.12
CA THR A 153 -21.79 -9.23 12.80
C THR A 153 -21.85 -7.71 12.74
N ARG A 154 -21.64 -7.06 13.89
CA ARG A 154 -21.72 -5.60 14.05
C ARG A 154 -20.47 -4.94 13.46
N THR A 155 -20.66 -4.12 12.42
CA THR A 155 -19.63 -3.31 11.78
C THR A 155 -19.95 -1.82 11.92
N CYS A 156 -18.99 -0.92 11.64
CA CYS A 156 -19.32 0.51 11.64
C CYS A 156 -20.28 0.87 10.48
N GLU A 157 -20.36 0.05 9.42
CA GLU A 157 -21.20 0.27 8.24
C GLU A 157 -22.68 -0.11 8.46
N ASN A 158 -22.96 -1.09 9.32
CA ASN A 158 -24.32 -1.53 9.64
C ASN A 158 -24.83 -1.04 11.01
N ALA A 159 -24.04 -0.22 11.71
CA ALA A 159 -24.47 0.47 12.93
C ALA A 159 -25.61 1.44 12.58
N VAL A 160 -26.83 1.09 12.99
CA VAL A 160 -28.00 1.97 12.84
C VAL A 160 -27.74 3.25 13.63
N SER A 161 -27.87 4.41 12.98
CA SER A 161 -27.70 5.70 13.67
C SER A 161 -28.75 5.82 14.78
N PRO A 162 -28.36 6.13 16.03
CA PRO A 162 -29.33 6.37 17.08
C PRO A 162 -30.17 7.60 16.70
N THR A 163 -31.48 7.47 16.84
CA THR A 163 -32.46 8.51 16.51
C THR A 163 -32.44 9.69 17.49
N ASN A 164 -31.63 9.64 18.56
CA ASN A 164 -31.60 10.63 19.63
C ASN A 164 -30.21 10.76 20.28
N SER A 165 -29.86 12.00 20.64
CA SER A 165 -28.55 12.38 21.22
C SER A 165 -28.26 11.78 22.61
N SER A 166 -29.26 11.28 23.34
CA SER A 166 -29.06 10.60 24.62
C SER A 166 -28.45 9.21 24.48
N ASP A 167 -28.75 8.50 23.39
CA ASP A 167 -28.30 7.13 23.17
C ASP A 167 -26.85 7.08 22.65
N CYS A 168 -26.46 8.14 21.93
CA CYS A 168 -25.08 8.39 21.51
C CYS A 168 -24.12 8.61 22.71
N LYS A 169 -24.63 9.00 23.90
CA LYS A 169 -23.79 9.16 25.11
C LYS A 169 -23.60 7.88 25.91
N LYS A 170 -24.45 6.86 25.72
CA LYS A 170 -24.34 5.57 26.44
C LYS A 170 -23.57 4.51 25.66
N VAL A 171 -23.42 4.68 24.34
CA VAL A 171 -22.68 3.76 23.49
C VAL A 171 -21.78 4.60 22.58
N ILE A 172 -20.48 4.31 22.61
CA ILE A 172 -19.40 4.82 21.72
C ILE A 172 -18.53 5.93 22.35
N PHE A 173 -17.40 5.52 22.93
CA PHE A 173 -16.26 6.42 23.14
C PHE A 173 -14.91 5.90 22.63
N SER A 174 -14.84 4.89 21.77
CA SER A 174 -13.50 4.47 21.27
C SER A 174 -13.36 3.81 19.90
N ILE A 175 -14.43 3.53 19.13
CA ILE A 175 -14.25 2.74 17.88
C ILE A 175 -14.94 3.24 16.60
N CYS A 176 -15.95 4.11 16.66
CA CYS A 176 -16.48 4.72 15.43
C CYS A 176 -16.74 6.22 15.68
N LYS A 177 -16.12 7.11 14.90
CA LYS A 177 -16.44 8.55 14.82
C LYS A 177 -16.95 8.84 13.41
N THR A 178 -17.96 9.70 13.29
CA THR A 178 -18.40 10.22 11.99
C THR A 178 -17.24 10.91 11.30
N LYS A 179 -16.84 10.43 10.12
CA LYS A 179 -15.75 11.04 9.35
C LYS A 179 -16.14 12.48 8.98
N VAL A 180 -15.43 13.47 9.51
CA VAL A 180 -15.53 14.87 9.10
C VAL A 180 -14.27 15.29 8.36
N CYS A 181 -14.35 16.33 7.51
CA CYS A 181 -13.19 16.76 6.71
C CYS A 181 -12.01 17.12 7.64
N GLU A 182 -12.30 17.78 8.75
CA GLU A 182 -11.32 18.33 9.70
C GLU A 182 -10.52 17.27 10.47
N ASP A 183 -10.90 15.99 10.40
CA ASP A 183 -10.22 14.89 11.10
C ASP A 183 -8.86 14.50 10.49
N TYR A 184 -8.55 15.00 9.30
CA TYR A 184 -7.41 14.54 8.53
C TYR A 184 -6.45 15.70 8.18
N ASN A 185 -5.17 15.43 8.42
CA ASN A 185 -4.10 16.34 8.08
C ASN A 185 -3.50 16.01 6.70
N TYR A 186 -3.39 17.03 5.86
CA TYR A 186 -2.47 17.13 4.72
C TYR A 186 -2.50 16.03 3.63
N THR A 187 -3.20 16.31 2.53
CA THR A 187 -2.81 15.97 1.14
C THR A 187 -3.39 17.02 0.17
N ASN A 188 -3.10 16.91 -1.13
CA ASN A 188 -3.68 17.73 -2.19
C ASN A 188 -5.20 17.46 -2.37
N ASP A 189 -5.90 18.30 -3.13
CA ASP A 189 -7.35 18.20 -3.35
C ASP A 189 -7.81 16.83 -3.90
N ILE A 190 -6.97 16.16 -4.70
CA ILE A 190 -7.27 14.85 -5.30
C ILE A 190 -7.36 13.78 -4.22
N ALA A 191 -6.35 13.70 -3.36
CA ALA A 191 -6.34 12.74 -2.27
C ALA A 191 -7.38 13.09 -1.19
N CYS A 192 -7.66 14.37 -0.95
CA CYS A 192 -8.77 14.82 -0.10
C CYS A 192 -10.14 14.35 -0.63
N ALA A 193 -10.41 14.57 -1.93
CA ALA A 193 -11.66 14.19 -2.55
C ALA A 193 -11.84 12.67 -2.66
N ALA A 194 -10.76 11.88 -2.62
CA ALA A 194 -10.80 10.42 -2.63
C ALA A 194 -11.23 9.81 -1.29
N LEU A 195 -11.11 10.55 -0.17
CA LEU A 195 -11.46 10.05 1.17
C LEU A 195 -12.97 9.95 1.40
N PHE A 196 -13.76 10.73 0.66
CA PHE A 196 -15.22 10.78 0.79
C PHE A 196 -15.88 10.49 -0.56
N LYS A 197 -16.78 9.50 -0.60
CA LYS A 197 -17.50 9.12 -1.85
C LYS A 197 -18.25 10.29 -2.49
N ASP A 198 -18.74 11.23 -1.68
CA ASP A 198 -19.48 12.43 -2.10
C ASP A 198 -18.57 13.61 -2.51
N LYS A 199 -17.24 13.47 -2.42
CA LYS A 199 -16.23 14.48 -2.80
C LYS A 199 -16.45 15.86 -2.17
N LYS A 200 -17.11 15.92 -1.01
CA LYS A 200 -17.52 17.17 -0.32
C LYS A 200 -16.38 17.92 0.38
N CYS A 201 -15.18 17.36 0.44
CA CYS A 201 -14.04 17.99 1.10
C CYS A 201 -13.03 18.56 0.10
N THR A 202 -12.33 19.61 0.52
CA THR A 202 -11.18 20.23 -0.14
C THR A 202 -10.11 20.61 0.90
N THR A 203 -8.96 21.16 0.50
CA THR A 203 -7.87 21.53 1.42
C THR A 203 -7.75 23.05 1.59
N ASN A 204 -7.59 23.52 2.83
CA ASN A 204 -7.24 24.92 3.12
C ASN A 204 -5.72 25.15 3.16
N GLY A 205 -4.92 24.17 2.74
CA GLY A 205 -3.45 24.24 2.76
C GLY A 205 -2.83 23.75 4.08
N LYS A 206 -3.63 23.50 5.12
CA LYS A 206 -3.18 22.94 6.41
C LYS A 206 -4.04 21.73 6.86
N PHE A 207 -5.35 21.83 6.70
CA PHE A 207 -6.38 20.85 7.05
C PHE A 207 -7.34 20.64 5.86
N TYR A 208 -8.08 19.54 5.84
CA TYR A 208 -9.25 19.51 4.97
C TYR A 208 -10.41 20.29 5.57
N VAL A 209 -11.21 20.87 4.69
CA VAL A 209 -12.38 21.68 4.99
C VAL A 209 -13.48 21.32 4.01
N ASN A 210 -14.73 21.65 4.33
CA ASN A 210 -15.84 21.47 3.41
C ASN A 210 -15.63 22.28 2.12
N ARG A 211 -15.90 21.65 0.98
CA ARG A 211 -15.84 22.25 -0.35
C ARG A 211 -17.04 23.17 -0.54
N GLY A 212 -16.77 24.46 -0.69
CA GLY A 212 -17.76 25.47 -1.03
C GLY A 212 -17.63 25.96 -2.47
N SER A 213 -18.12 27.17 -2.74
CA SER A 213 -17.85 27.88 -4.00
C SER A 213 -16.35 28.15 -4.20
N CYS A 214 -15.89 28.41 -5.43
CA CYS A 214 -14.50 28.80 -5.68
C CYS A 214 -14.03 29.96 -4.79
N ALA A 215 -14.88 30.96 -4.54
CA ALA A 215 -14.55 32.11 -3.69
C ALA A 215 -14.25 31.76 -2.23
N LEU A 216 -14.67 30.58 -1.76
CA LEU A 216 -14.44 30.11 -0.39
C LEU A 216 -13.14 29.28 -0.26
N ALA A 217 -12.43 29.03 -1.36
CA ALA A 217 -11.18 28.30 -1.31
C ALA A 217 -10.08 29.16 -0.66
N LEU A 218 -9.53 28.67 0.46
CA LEU A 218 -8.55 29.39 1.28
C LEU A 218 -7.09 29.13 0.84
N SER A 219 -6.88 28.29 -0.18
CA SER A 219 -5.53 27.96 -0.66
C SER A 219 -5.51 27.63 -2.15
N GLN A 220 -4.36 27.85 -2.79
CA GLN A 220 -4.11 27.46 -4.18
C GLN A 220 -4.36 25.97 -4.41
N LYS A 221 -3.97 25.12 -3.45
CA LYS A 221 -4.15 23.66 -3.56
C LYS A 221 -5.61 23.22 -3.45
N GLY A 222 -6.47 23.99 -2.78
CA GLY A 222 -7.92 23.76 -2.70
C GLY A 222 -8.72 24.44 -3.81
N CYS A 223 -8.11 25.37 -4.53
CA CYS A 223 -8.73 26.10 -5.65
C CYS A 223 -8.71 25.27 -6.94
N THR A 224 -9.45 24.16 -6.95
CA THR A 224 -9.54 23.25 -8.10
C THR A 224 -10.93 23.26 -8.73
N LYS A 225 -11.96 23.09 -7.90
CA LYS A 225 -13.36 23.09 -8.30
C LYS A 225 -14.27 23.42 -7.12
N ASP A 226 -15.45 23.95 -7.42
CA ASP A 226 -16.49 24.23 -6.43
C ASP A 226 -17.29 22.98 -6.03
N SER A 227 -18.22 23.14 -5.11
CA SER A 227 -19.15 22.10 -4.64
C SER A 227 -20.08 21.55 -5.75
N SER A 228 -20.26 22.29 -6.85
CA SER A 228 -21.03 21.86 -8.02
C SER A 228 -20.17 21.17 -9.09
N GLY A 229 -18.85 21.12 -8.90
CA GLY A 229 -17.89 20.52 -9.82
C GLY A 229 -17.34 21.46 -10.90
N ASN A 230 -17.64 22.75 -10.86
CA ASN A 230 -17.12 23.72 -11.82
C ASN A 230 -15.66 24.06 -11.53
N ALA A 231 -14.83 24.23 -12.56
CA ALA A 231 -13.40 24.48 -12.42
C ALA A 231 -13.08 25.87 -11.86
N CYS A 232 -12.13 25.93 -10.93
CA CYS A 232 -11.66 27.17 -10.32
C CYS A 232 -10.25 27.55 -10.78
N GLU A 233 -9.89 28.83 -10.62
CA GLU A 233 -8.56 29.39 -10.90
C GLU A 233 -8.08 30.25 -9.73
N TRP A 234 -6.82 30.05 -9.34
CA TRP A 234 -6.16 30.82 -8.30
C TRP A 234 -5.48 32.05 -8.90
N ILE A 235 -5.92 33.23 -8.49
CA ILE A 235 -5.39 34.51 -8.96
C ILE A 235 -4.43 35.06 -7.91
N VAL A 236 -3.20 35.35 -8.34
CA VAL A 236 -2.22 36.10 -7.55
C VAL A 236 -2.19 37.52 -8.12
N PRO A 237 -2.77 38.51 -7.42
CA PRO A 237 -2.74 39.90 -7.87
C PRO A 237 -1.29 40.41 -8.02
N THR A 238 -1.04 41.21 -9.06
CA THR A 238 0.23 41.94 -9.21
C THR A 238 0.39 43.07 -8.19
N ASP A 239 -0.75 43.54 -7.66
CA ASP A 239 -0.83 44.49 -6.56
C ASP A 239 -0.62 43.76 -5.23
N THR A 240 0.52 44.02 -4.58
CA THR A 240 0.91 43.39 -3.31
C THR A 240 0.00 43.76 -2.14
N THR A 241 -0.92 44.73 -2.30
CA THR A 241 -1.93 45.07 -1.29
C THR A 241 -3.16 44.15 -1.34
N LYS A 242 -3.30 43.33 -2.39
CA LYS A 242 -4.41 42.40 -2.55
C LYS A 242 -3.96 40.98 -2.25
N ILE A 243 -4.73 40.28 -1.42
CA ILE A 243 -4.51 38.86 -1.13
C ILE A 243 -4.88 38.00 -2.34
N ALA A 244 -4.16 36.91 -2.54
CA ALA A 244 -4.50 35.93 -3.56
C ALA A 244 -5.87 35.31 -3.27
N TYR A 245 -6.64 35.07 -4.33
CA TYR A 245 -8.02 34.60 -4.20
C TYR A 245 -8.36 33.60 -5.31
N CYS A 246 -9.40 32.81 -5.07
CA CYS A 246 -9.89 31.81 -6.00
C CYS A 246 -11.17 32.29 -6.68
N THR A 247 -11.28 32.11 -8.00
CA THR A 247 -12.48 32.46 -8.79
C THR A 247 -12.90 31.28 -9.65
N LEU A 248 -14.16 31.28 -10.08
CA LEU A 248 -14.64 30.41 -11.14
C LEU A 248 -13.89 30.71 -12.46
N LYS A 249 -13.51 29.67 -13.20
CA LYS A 249 -13.01 29.81 -14.57
C LYS A 249 -14.16 30.18 -15.50
N THR A 250 -13.95 31.22 -16.29
CA THR A 250 -14.95 31.75 -17.22
C THR A 250 -14.29 32.14 -18.53
N CYS A 251 -15.03 32.02 -19.64
CA CYS A 251 -14.55 32.35 -21.00
C CYS A 251 -14.11 33.83 -21.17
N ASN A 252 -14.60 34.73 -20.33
CA ASN A 252 -14.20 36.14 -20.34
C ASN A 252 -12.85 36.40 -19.62
N LYS A 253 -12.30 35.41 -18.90
CA LYS A 253 -11.01 35.50 -18.20
C LYS A 253 -9.89 34.72 -18.89
N THR A 254 -10.18 34.03 -19.99
CA THR A 254 -9.16 33.26 -20.71
C THR A 254 -8.13 34.16 -21.42
N PRO A 255 -6.85 33.75 -21.44
CA PRO A 255 -5.81 34.46 -22.16
C PRO A 255 -6.11 34.57 -23.67
N LYS A 256 -5.80 35.73 -24.27
CA LYS A 256 -6.04 36.00 -25.70
C LYS A 256 -5.14 35.22 -26.64
N ASP A 257 -4.03 34.69 -26.16
CA ASP A 257 -3.09 33.84 -26.90
C ASP A 257 -3.59 32.40 -27.08
N TYR A 258 -4.73 32.04 -26.48
CA TYR A 258 -5.34 30.72 -26.65
C TYR A 258 -6.08 30.70 -27.99
N THR A 259 -5.39 30.16 -28.99
CA THR A 259 -5.78 30.19 -30.41
C THR A 259 -6.18 28.82 -30.94
N SER A 260 -6.16 27.79 -30.08
CA SER A 260 -6.52 26.42 -30.42
C SER A 260 -7.51 25.82 -29.41
N GLU A 261 -8.28 24.85 -29.88
CA GLU A 261 -9.22 24.11 -29.05
C GLU A 261 -8.53 23.35 -27.90
N SER A 262 -7.36 22.75 -28.17
CA SER A 262 -6.58 22.03 -27.15
C SER A 262 -6.21 22.93 -25.98
N GLN A 263 -5.77 24.17 -26.24
CA GLN A 263 -5.46 25.15 -25.19
C GLN A 263 -6.71 25.50 -24.35
N CYS A 264 -7.87 25.64 -25.00
CA CYS A 264 -9.13 25.89 -24.29
C CYS A 264 -9.58 24.69 -23.45
N LEU A 265 -9.47 23.47 -23.96
CA LEU A 265 -9.80 22.26 -23.21
C LEU A 265 -8.87 22.03 -22.02
N GLN A 266 -7.58 22.32 -22.17
CA GLN A 266 -6.61 22.26 -21.07
C GLN A 266 -6.92 23.30 -19.97
N TYR A 267 -7.31 24.52 -20.36
CA TYR A 267 -7.66 25.57 -19.41
C TYR A 267 -8.80 25.16 -18.48
N PHE A 268 -9.86 24.53 -18.99
CA PHE A 268 -11.03 24.12 -18.19
C PHE A 268 -10.89 22.71 -17.59
N THR A 269 -9.67 22.23 -17.34
CA THR A 269 -9.43 20.96 -16.63
C THR A 269 -9.34 21.20 -15.10
N PRO A 270 -10.06 20.41 -14.26
CA PRO A 270 -10.98 19.32 -14.59
C PRO A 270 -12.28 19.80 -15.27
N LYS A 271 -12.79 19.02 -16.24
CA LYS A 271 -13.91 19.39 -17.12
C LYS A 271 -15.14 19.83 -16.32
N SER A 272 -15.66 21.01 -16.63
CA SER A 272 -16.91 21.51 -16.04
C SER A 272 -18.11 20.69 -16.55
N PRO A 273 -19.02 20.24 -15.67
CA PRO A 273 -20.17 19.42 -16.07
C PRO A 273 -21.02 20.11 -17.15
N GLY A 274 -21.26 19.43 -18.27
CA GLY A 274 -22.16 19.90 -19.33
C GLY A 274 -21.63 21.02 -20.25
N ALA A 275 -20.39 21.50 -20.06
CA ALA A 275 -19.81 22.55 -20.90
C ALA A 275 -18.66 22.02 -21.78
N THR A 276 -18.72 22.29 -23.07
CA THR A 276 -17.62 22.12 -24.03
C THR A 276 -17.18 23.49 -24.53
N PHE A 277 -15.86 23.71 -24.62
CA PHE A 277 -15.27 25.01 -24.95
C PHE A 277 -14.50 24.92 -26.27
N THR A 278 -14.42 26.03 -27.00
CA THR A 278 -13.68 26.17 -28.26
C THR A 278 -13.00 27.54 -28.34
N THR A 279 -12.13 27.76 -29.32
CA THR A 279 -11.44 29.05 -29.50
C THR A 279 -12.29 30.04 -30.32
N GLN A 280 -12.15 31.34 -30.07
CA GLN A 280 -12.84 32.40 -30.82
C GLN A 280 -11.89 33.14 -31.78
N GLN A 281 -12.44 33.91 -32.73
CA GLN A 281 -11.66 34.73 -33.66
C GLN A 281 -10.85 35.79 -32.89
N GLY A 282 -9.53 35.82 -33.10
CA GLY A 282 -8.61 36.69 -32.34
C GLY A 282 -8.13 36.10 -31.00
N GLY A 283 -8.44 34.83 -30.73
CA GLY A 283 -8.03 34.08 -29.54
C GLY A 283 -8.89 34.34 -28.29
N SER A 284 -8.61 33.60 -27.21
CA SER A 284 -9.50 33.31 -26.06
C SER A 284 -10.49 32.16 -26.35
N CYS A 285 -11.16 31.71 -25.30
CA CYS A 285 -12.10 30.59 -25.32
C CYS A 285 -13.54 31.05 -25.23
N VAL A 286 -14.43 30.34 -25.90
CA VAL A 286 -15.88 30.53 -25.89
C VAL A 286 -16.57 29.18 -25.70
N GLN A 287 -17.76 29.18 -25.11
CA GLN A 287 -18.57 27.96 -25.00
C GLN A 287 -19.05 27.53 -26.40
N ARG A 288 -19.01 26.23 -26.68
CA ARG A 288 -19.51 25.69 -27.95
C ARG A 288 -21.01 25.92 -28.08
N SER A 289 -21.43 26.17 -29.32
CA SER A 289 -22.83 26.23 -29.72
C SER A 289 -23.04 25.38 -30.97
N THR A 290 -23.64 25.91 -32.04
CA THR A 290 -23.86 25.20 -33.31
C THR A 290 -22.63 25.29 -34.23
N CYS A 291 -22.43 24.31 -35.13
CA CYS A 291 -21.36 24.34 -36.13
C CYS A 291 -21.36 25.62 -37.00
N SER A 292 -22.54 26.20 -37.24
CA SER A 292 -22.72 27.45 -38.00
C SER A 292 -22.22 28.70 -37.25
N ALA A 293 -22.01 28.63 -35.94
CA ALA A 293 -21.51 29.73 -35.13
C ALA A 293 -19.97 29.75 -35.02
N ALA A 294 -19.26 28.77 -35.59
CA ALA A 294 -17.81 28.71 -35.57
C ALA A 294 -17.20 29.78 -36.50
N GLN A 295 -16.49 30.75 -35.92
CA GLN A 295 -15.90 31.88 -36.66
C GLN A 295 -14.48 31.60 -37.18
N VAL A 296 -13.83 30.52 -36.72
CA VAL A 296 -12.48 30.12 -37.13
C VAL A 296 -12.42 28.63 -37.39
N GLN A 297 -11.54 28.21 -38.30
CA GLN A 297 -11.36 26.79 -38.67
C GLN A 297 -11.03 25.93 -37.45
N ALA A 298 -10.21 26.45 -36.52
CA ALA A 298 -9.87 25.77 -35.27
C ALA A 298 -11.06 25.55 -34.32
N ALA A 299 -12.20 26.19 -34.58
CA ALA A 299 -13.44 26.02 -33.83
C ALA A 299 -14.48 25.13 -34.53
N CYS A 300 -14.23 24.72 -35.79
CA CYS A 300 -15.12 23.91 -36.62
C CYS A 300 -14.78 22.42 -36.51
N THR A 301 -14.91 21.85 -35.30
CA THR A 301 -14.59 20.45 -35.03
C THR A 301 -15.83 19.65 -34.67
N SER A 302 -16.55 20.07 -33.63
CA SER A 302 -17.83 19.49 -33.25
C SER A 302 -18.71 20.49 -32.51
N ASP A 303 -20.02 20.32 -32.58
CA ASP A 303 -20.98 21.19 -31.90
C ASP A 303 -21.09 20.89 -30.38
N GLN A 304 -21.99 21.59 -29.70
CA GLN A 304 -22.28 21.41 -28.27
C GLN A 304 -22.78 19.99 -27.89
N ASN A 305 -23.32 19.24 -28.86
CA ASN A 305 -23.83 17.87 -28.69
C ASN A 305 -22.82 16.80 -29.14
N GLY A 306 -21.66 17.20 -29.68
CA GLY A 306 -20.62 16.30 -30.15
C GLY A 306 -20.73 15.87 -31.61
N PHE A 307 -21.62 16.48 -32.40
CA PHE A 307 -21.68 16.21 -33.85
C PHE A 307 -20.54 16.89 -34.59
N ILE A 308 -19.88 16.19 -35.51
CA ILE A 308 -18.71 16.68 -36.26
C ILE A 308 -19.12 17.80 -37.22
N CYS A 309 -18.38 18.90 -37.22
CA CYS A 309 -18.56 20.02 -38.15
C CYS A 309 -17.62 19.86 -39.36
N VAL A 310 -18.09 20.24 -40.56
CA VAL A 310 -17.29 20.17 -41.81
C VAL A 310 -17.30 21.53 -42.51
N GLU A 311 -16.11 22.04 -42.84
CA GLU A 311 -15.95 23.33 -43.52
C GLU A 311 -16.16 23.20 -45.04
N ILE A 312 -17.01 24.06 -45.62
CA ILE A 312 -17.20 24.19 -47.08
C ILE A 312 -16.75 25.60 -47.50
N LYS A 313 -15.49 25.79 -47.88
CA LYS A 313 -14.98 27.04 -48.46
C LYS A 313 -15.15 27.04 -49.98
N ASN A 314 -15.88 28.01 -50.52
CA ASN A 314 -16.29 28.07 -51.93
C ASN A 314 -15.51 29.13 -52.75
N VAL A 315 -15.50 28.92 -54.08
CA VAL A 315 -15.14 29.84 -55.19
C VAL A 315 -13.67 29.92 -55.62
N LYS A 316 -13.21 28.87 -56.33
CA LYS A 316 -12.40 28.96 -57.58
C LYS A 316 -12.57 27.72 -58.47
N ILE A 317 -13.75 27.10 -58.40
CA ILE A 317 -14.08 25.83 -59.06
C ILE A 317 -15.10 26.11 -60.16
N PHE A 318 -14.68 26.82 -61.21
CA PHE A 318 -15.41 26.82 -62.48
C PHE A 318 -14.42 26.64 -63.63
N LEU A 319 -13.26 27.32 -63.57
CA LEU A 319 -12.14 27.08 -64.48
C LEU A 319 -11.39 25.77 -64.15
N VAL A 320 -11.24 25.44 -62.86
CA VAL A 320 -10.63 24.17 -62.45
C VAL A 320 -11.57 23.00 -62.74
N GLN A 321 -12.90 23.15 -62.68
CA GLN A 321 -13.85 22.08 -63.02
C GLN A 321 -13.91 21.81 -64.53
N LEU A 322 -13.75 22.83 -65.38
CA LEU A 322 -13.56 22.65 -66.83
C LEU A 322 -12.24 21.95 -67.15
N MET A 323 -11.14 22.35 -66.47
CA MET A 323 -9.85 21.68 -66.63
C MET A 323 -9.85 20.27 -66.03
N LEU A 324 -10.58 20.02 -64.94
CA LEU A 324 -10.73 18.69 -64.33
C LEU A 324 -11.58 17.77 -65.21
N LEU A 325 -12.58 18.27 -65.93
CA LEU A 325 -13.33 17.49 -66.93
C LEU A 325 -12.45 17.11 -68.13
N VAL A 326 -11.60 18.03 -68.60
CA VAL A 326 -10.60 17.76 -69.66
C VAL A 326 -9.52 16.79 -69.19
N ILE A 327 -9.06 16.94 -67.94
CA ILE A 327 -8.08 16.05 -67.30
C ILE A 327 -8.71 14.67 -66.99
N ILE A 328 -9.98 14.58 -66.59
CA ILE A 328 -10.71 13.30 -66.40
C ILE A 328 -10.95 12.59 -67.74
N LEU A 329 -11.16 13.34 -68.83
CA LEU A 329 -11.19 12.80 -70.20
C LEU A 329 -9.81 12.28 -70.64
N LEU A 330 -8.71 12.97 -70.28
CA LEU A 330 -7.33 12.53 -70.55
C LEU A 330 -6.84 11.39 -69.63
N ILE A 331 -7.34 11.31 -68.39
CA ILE A 331 -7.04 10.24 -67.42
C ILE A 331 -7.82 8.96 -67.77
N ARG A 332 -9.02 9.07 -68.37
CA ARG A 332 -9.70 7.91 -68.97
C ARG A 332 -8.87 7.25 -70.09
N THR A 333 -7.98 7.99 -70.74
CA THR A 333 -7.05 7.45 -71.75
C THR A 333 -5.72 6.95 -71.20
N LEU A 334 -5.35 7.23 -69.95
CA LEU A 334 -4.07 6.82 -69.36
C LEU A 334 -4.26 6.38 -67.89
N LYS A 335 -4.37 5.06 -67.67
CA LYS A 335 -4.51 4.42 -66.34
C LYS A 335 -3.26 4.63 -65.46
N VAL A 336 -3.32 5.49 -64.44
CA VAL A 336 -2.36 5.47 -63.30
C VAL A 336 -3.06 5.84 -61.98
N ASN A 337 -2.89 5.01 -60.95
CA ASN A 337 -3.44 5.14 -59.58
C ASN A 337 -2.56 6.04 -58.69
N VAL A 338 -3.16 6.85 -57.81
CA VAL A 338 -2.46 7.57 -56.71
C VAL A 338 -2.89 7.01 -55.35
N LEU A 339 -1.89 6.74 -54.51
CA LEU A 339 -1.90 5.98 -53.27
C LEU A 339 -2.07 6.92 -52.05
N LEU A 340 -3.06 6.71 -51.17
CA LEU A 340 -3.08 7.28 -49.81
C LEU A 340 -2.18 6.42 -48.91
N VAL A 341 -1.15 7.01 -48.29
CA VAL A 341 -0.26 6.29 -47.36
C VAL A 341 -0.97 6.11 -46.03
N LYS A 342 -1.77 5.04 -45.92
CA LYS A 342 -2.17 4.47 -44.63
C LYS A 342 -0.92 3.84 -43.99
N VAL A 343 -0.75 3.98 -42.68
CA VAL A 343 0.38 3.43 -41.91
C VAL A 343 -0.10 2.20 -41.14
N THR A 344 0.78 1.24 -40.86
CA THR A 344 0.44 0.03 -40.08
C THR A 344 0.22 0.36 -38.59
N CYS A 345 -0.59 -0.43 -37.89
CA CYS A 345 -0.90 -0.23 -36.47
C CYS A 345 0.39 -0.12 -35.63
N GLY A 346 1.37 -0.98 -35.87
CA GLY A 346 2.62 -1.03 -35.09
C GLY A 346 3.53 0.20 -35.23
N LEU A 347 3.31 1.05 -36.22
CA LEU A 347 4.03 2.31 -36.41
C LEU A 347 3.28 3.53 -35.85
N THR A 348 2.09 3.31 -35.29
CA THR A 348 1.25 4.37 -34.72
C THR A 348 1.67 4.66 -33.28
N THR A 349 2.21 5.85 -33.05
CA THR A 349 2.70 6.30 -31.73
C THR A 349 1.72 7.21 -30.99
N VAL A 350 0.55 7.47 -31.57
CA VAL A 350 -0.46 8.38 -31.02
C VAL A 350 -1.75 7.60 -30.75
N GLU A 351 -2.24 7.64 -29.51
CA GLU A 351 -3.47 6.96 -29.07
C GLU A 351 -4.66 7.25 -30.00
N ALA A 352 -4.89 8.52 -30.34
CA ALA A 352 -6.02 8.94 -31.17
C ALA A 352 -5.95 8.42 -32.62
N ALA A 353 -4.76 8.04 -33.11
CA ALA A 353 -4.58 7.46 -34.44
C ALA A 353 -4.67 5.92 -34.45
N CYS A 354 -4.71 5.29 -33.26
CA CYS A 354 -4.73 3.85 -33.09
C CYS A 354 -6.16 3.29 -33.22
N VAL A 355 -6.73 3.38 -34.43
CA VAL A 355 -8.09 2.92 -34.72
C VAL A 355 -8.10 1.89 -35.85
N PHE A 356 -7.47 2.22 -36.99
CA PHE A 356 -7.42 1.33 -38.15
C PHE A 356 -6.18 1.63 -39.02
N GLY A 357 -5.28 0.65 -39.16
CA GLY A 357 -4.08 0.70 -39.99
C GLY A 357 -4.29 0.13 -41.40
N THR A 358 -3.24 0.08 -42.22
CA THR A 358 -3.25 -0.71 -43.48
C THR A 358 -3.41 -2.21 -43.24
N ASP A 359 -2.98 -2.65 -42.07
CA ASP A 359 -2.94 -4.04 -41.63
C ASP A 359 -4.23 -4.47 -40.91
N GLY A 360 -5.14 -3.54 -40.58
CA GLY A 360 -6.46 -3.84 -40.01
C GLY A 360 -6.84 -2.98 -38.79
N PRO A 361 -7.84 -3.40 -37.99
CA PRO A 361 -8.24 -2.69 -36.78
C PRO A 361 -7.13 -2.71 -35.73
N CYS A 362 -6.97 -1.61 -34.98
CA CYS A 362 -5.90 -1.47 -33.99
C CYS A 362 -6.43 -1.35 -32.54
N ILE A 363 -5.58 -1.67 -31.55
CA ILE A 363 -5.83 -1.46 -30.12
C ILE A 363 -4.68 -0.67 -29.47
N TRP A 364 -5.03 0.34 -28.67
CA TRP A 364 -4.07 1.11 -27.87
C TRP A 364 -3.93 0.53 -26.47
N LEU A 365 -2.69 0.33 -26.02
CA LEU A 365 -2.37 -0.23 -24.71
C LEU A 365 -1.60 0.79 -23.87
N PRO A 366 -2.27 1.57 -22.99
CA PRO A 366 -1.71 2.78 -22.39
C PRO A 366 -0.57 2.54 -21.41
N ASP A 367 -0.54 1.43 -20.66
CA ASP A 367 0.57 1.12 -19.74
C ASP A 367 1.57 0.11 -20.31
N TYR A 368 1.54 -0.16 -21.61
CA TYR A 368 2.52 -1.05 -22.22
C TYR A 368 3.93 -0.44 -22.07
N PRO A 369 4.89 -1.16 -21.42
CA PRO A 369 6.24 -0.66 -21.22
C PRO A 369 7.00 -0.73 -22.55
N ASN A 370 7.04 0.40 -23.26
CA ASN A 370 7.78 0.50 -24.50
C ASN A 370 9.28 0.55 -24.18
N THR A 371 9.96 -0.59 -24.33
CA THR A 371 11.37 -0.78 -23.97
C THR A 371 12.33 0.15 -24.73
N GLY A 372 11.88 0.84 -25.78
CA GLY A 372 12.69 1.72 -26.61
C GLY A 372 12.60 3.22 -26.34
N SER A 373 11.68 3.72 -25.49
CA SER A 373 11.41 5.18 -25.48
C SER A 373 11.05 5.84 -24.14
N ASN A 374 11.02 5.14 -23.00
CA ASN A 374 10.55 5.68 -21.70
C ASN A 374 9.13 6.30 -21.76
N THR A 375 8.37 6.07 -22.83
CA THR A 375 6.96 6.45 -22.96
C THR A 375 6.07 5.27 -22.61
N LYS A 376 4.94 5.54 -21.93
CA LYS A 376 3.89 4.55 -21.70
C LYS A 376 2.91 4.61 -22.87
N GLY A 377 2.57 3.47 -23.46
CA GLY A 377 1.61 3.40 -24.55
C GLY A 377 2.18 2.82 -25.85
N ALA A 378 1.45 1.90 -26.48
CA ALA A 378 1.73 1.44 -27.84
C ALA A 378 0.47 0.97 -28.56
N CYS A 379 0.48 1.05 -29.89
CA CYS A 379 -0.60 0.61 -30.76
C CYS A 379 -0.27 -0.75 -31.40
N PHE A 380 -1.24 -1.67 -31.40
CA PHE A 380 -1.08 -3.01 -31.97
C PHE A 380 -2.22 -3.35 -32.92
N LEU A 381 -1.95 -4.20 -33.91
CA LEU A 381 -3.00 -4.80 -34.73
C LEU A 381 -3.86 -5.74 -33.86
N TYR A 382 -5.17 -5.54 -33.86
CA TYR A 382 -6.10 -6.33 -33.07
C TYR A 382 -7.42 -6.57 -33.81
N ASP A 383 -7.49 -7.73 -34.44
CA ASP A 383 -8.72 -8.27 -35.02
C ASP A 383 -9.25 -9.42 -34.16
N LEU A 384 -8.34 -10.24 -33.64
CA LEU A 384 -8.63 -11.40 -32.80
C LEU A 384 -7.52 -11.52 -31.74
N CYS A 385 -7.73 -12.31 -30.68
CA CYS A 385 -6.66 -12.58 -29.69
C CYS A 385 -5.34 -13.07 -30.32
N ARG A 386 -5.40 -13.70 -31.51
CA ARG A 386 -4.24 -14.22 -32.25
C ARG A 386 -3.44 -13.16 -33.00
N SER A 387 -3.97 -11.94 -33.12
CA SER A 387 -3.32 -10.85 -33.86
C SER A 387 -2.04 -10.35 -33.17
N ILE A 388 -1.88 -10.63 -31.88
CA ILE A 388 -0.71 -10.26 -31.10
C ILE A 388 0.08 -11.53 -30.77
N LEU A 389 1.35 -11.57 -31.19
CA LEU A 389 2.26 -12.72 -31.03
C LEU A 389 2.85 -12.82 -29.60
N TRP A 390 2.04 -12.56 -28.58
CA TRP A 390 2.44 -12.74 -27.19
C TRP A 390 2.12 -14.15 -26.72
N ASN A 391 2.94 -14.69 -25.83
CA ASN A 391 2.84 -16.08 -25.36
C ASN A 391 2.53 -16.20 -23.86
N SER A 392 2.42 -15.08 -23.15
CA SER A 392 2.25 -15.02 -21.70
C SER A 392 0.80 -14.70 -21.32
N TYR A 393 0.25 -15.43 -20.34
CA TYR A 393 -1.14 -15.24 -19.90
C TYR A 393 -1.42 -13.81 -19.40
N PRO A 394 -0.60 -13.22 -18.50
CA PRO A 394 -0.74 -11.81 -18.11
C PRO A 394 -0.78 -10.84 -19.30
N LEU A 395 0.08 -11.07 -20.30
CA LEU A 395 0.11 -10.24 -21.52
C LEU A 395 -1.17 -10.44 -22.36
N CYS A 396 -1.64 -11.68 -22.52
CA CYS A 396 -2.88 -11.94 -23.26
C CYS A 396 -4.11 -11.34 -22.57
N LYS A 397 -4.17 -11.38 -21.23
CA LYS A 397 -5.25 -10.76 -20.44
C LYS A 397 -5.20 -9.23 -20.45
N TYR A 398 -4.02 -8.65 -20.65
CA TYR A 398 -3.86 -7.22 -20.81
C TYR A 398 -4.59 -6.69 -22.07
N ILE A 399 -4.73 -7.52 -23.11
CA ILE A 399 -5.46 -7.18 -24.34
C ILE A 399 -6.98 -7.27 -24.15
N SER A 400 -7.45 -8.38 -23.57
CA SER A 400 -8.87 -8.62 -23.29
C SER A 400 -9.05 -9.73 -22.26
N ASP A 401 -10.07 -9.59 -21.41
CA ASP A 401 -10.52 -10.62 -20.49
C ASP A 401 -11.00 -11.90 -21.21
N LYS A 402 -11.29 -11.83 -22.50
CA LYS A 402 -11.69 -12.96 -23.36
C LYS A 402 -10.53 -13.67 -24.06
N CYS A 403 -9.30 -13.23 -23.83
CA CYS A 403 -8.09 -13.86 -24.37
C CYS A 403 -7.36 -14.69 -23.30
N THR A 404 -6.71 -15.77 -23.73
CA THR A 404 -5.81 -16.64 -22.96
C THR A 404 -4.58 -16.98 -23.83
N THR A 405 -3.63 -17.79 -23.35
CA THR A 405 -2.45 -18.21 -24.13
C THR A 405 -2.43 -19.73 -24.32
N ASN A 406 -1.92 -20.18 -25.48
CA ASN A 406 -1.55 -21.58 -25.67
C ASN A 406 -0.08 -21.90 -25.35
N GLY A 407 0.65 -20.95 -24.79
CA GLY A 407 2.10 -21.02 -24.55
C GLY A 407 2.94 -20.63 -25.77
N LYS A 408 2.33 -20.43 -26.95
CA LYS A 408 3.00 -19.94 -28.17
C LYS A 408 2.44 -18.59 -28.65
N LEU A 409 1.13 -18.40 -28.54
CA LEU A 409 0.40 -17.20 -28.96
C LEU A 409 -0.89 -17.01 -28.15
N CYS A 410 -1.38 -15.77 -28.10
CA CYS A 410 -2.67 -15.45 -27.50
C CYS A 410 -3.82 -16.00 -28.35
N ILE A 411 -4.81 -16.58 -27.71
CA ILE A 411 -5.98 -17.21 -28.35
C ILE A 411 -7.25 -16.80 -27.59
N GLY A 412 -8.40 -16.80 -28.27
CA GLY A 412 -9.68 -16.61 -27.59
C GLY A 412 -10.00 -17.79 -26.68
N ILE A 413 -10.62 -17.53 -25.54
CA ILE A 413 -11.08 -18.59 -24.63
C ILE A 413 -12.12 -19.46 -25.36
N ARG A 414 -11.87 -20.77 -25.48
CA ARG A 414 -12.79 -21.77 -26.07
C ARG A 414 -12.85 -23.03 -25.19
N LEU A 415 -13.97 -23.75 -25.26
CA LEU A 415 -14.15 -25.05 -24.61
C LEU A 415 -13.16 -26.09 -25.19
N ASN A 416 -12.58 -26.93 -24.31
CA ASN A 416 -11.87 -28.18 -24.63
C ASN A 416 -10.61 -28.11 -25.51
N GLN A 417 -9.60 -27.32 -25.15
CA GLN A 417 -8.28 -27.43 -25.82
C GLN A 417 -7.09 -27.39 -24.85
N LYS A 418 -6.17 -28.35 -25.05
CA LYS A 418 -4.87 -28.50 -24.38
C LYS A 418 -3.97 -27.31 -24.72
N TYR A 419 -3.68 -26.45 -23.75
CA TYR A 419 -2.93 -25.23 -24.01
C TYR A 419 -1.92 -24.91 -22.90
N GLY A 420 -0.70 -24.53 -23.27
CA GLY A 420 0.46 -24.34 -22.39
C GLY A 420 0.37 -23.13 -21.43
N GLY A 421 -0.83 -22.68 -21.08
CA GLY A 421 -1.10 -21.60 -20.14
C GLY A 421 -2.47 -21.74 -19.49
N CYS A 422 -2.76 -22.93 -18.94
CA CYS A 422 -4.01 -23.27 -18.26
C CYS A 422 -4.25 -22.38 -17.03
N VAL A 423 -4.90 -21.23 -17.20
CA VAL A 423 -5.20 -20.30 -16.10
C VAL A 423 -6.69 -19.97 -16.02
N THR A 424 -7.34 -19.60 -17.14
CA THR A 424 -8.82 -19.39 -17.18
C THR A 424 -9.45 -20.03 -18.42
N GLY A 425 -10.51 -20.82 -18.22
CA GLY A 425 -11.38 -21.35 -19.28
C GLY A 425 -12.75 -20.66 -19.29
N THR A 426 -13.64 -21.08 -20.20
CA THR A 426 -15.05 -20.63 -20.20
C THR A 426 -15.84 -21.15 -18.99
N ASP A 427 -15.36 -22.24 -18.37
CA ASP A 427 -16.03 -22.96 -17.29
C ASP A 427 -15.47 -22.64 -15.88
N ARG A 428 -14.89 -21.44 -15.71
CA ARG A 428 -14.14 -20.91 -14.54
C ARG A 428 -12.64 -21.21 -14.58
N ASP A 429 -11.96 -21.05 -13.44
CA ASP A 429 -10.50 -21.21 -13.31
C ASP A 429 -10.05 -22.61 -13.76
N CYS A 430 -8.94 -22.67 -14.47
CA CYS A 430 -8.33 -23.90 -14.95
C CYS A 430 -6.92 -24.01 -14.41
N ILE A 431 -6.47 -25.23 -14.23
CA ILE A 431 -5.10 -25.53 -13.81
C ILE A 431 -4.45 -26.49 -14.79
N THR A 432 -3.13 -26.51 -14.77
CA THR A 432 -2.37 -27.55 -15.47
C THR A 432 -2.35 -28.82 -14.61
N SER A 433 -2.54 -29.97 -15.22
CA SER A 433 -2.51 -31.30 -14.58
C SER A 433 -2.01 -32.35 -15.57
N VAL A 434 -2.12 -33.63 -15.23
CA VAL A 434 -1.86 -34.79 -16.10
C VAL A 434 -3.07 -35.71 -16.08
N GLN A 435 -3.28 -36.52 -17.13
CA GLN A 435 -4.43 -37.44 -17.18
C GLN A 435 -4.33 -38.57 -16.15
N THR A 436 -3.11 -39.03 -15.89
CA THR A 436 -2.77 -40.02 -14.88
C THR A 436 -1.44 -39.63 -14.25
N LEU A 437 -1.26 -39.97 -12.97
CA LEU A 437 -0.02 -39.72 -12.24
C LEU A 437 1.20 -40.23 -13.03
N GLY A 438 2.23 -39.38 -13.18
CA GLY A 438 3.47 -39.72 -13.90
C GLY A 438 3.40 -39.61 -15.43
N ALA A 439 2.26 -39.19 -16.02
CA ALA A 439 2.21 -38.96 -17.46
C ALA A 439 3.02 -37.72 -17.88
N ALA A 440 3.82 -37.84 -18.95
CA ALA A 440 4.62 -36.71 -19.46
C ALA A 440 3.76 -35.60 -20.10
N ASN A 441 2.57 -35.94 -20.59
CA ASN A 441 1.70 -35.02 -21.31
C ASN A 441 0.83 -34.22 -20.35
N LYS A 442 1.15 -32.93 -20.20
CA LYS A 442 0.34 -31.97 -19.43
C LYS A 442 -0.99 -31.67 -20.13
N VAL A 443 -2.04 -31.51 -19.34
CA VAL A 443 -3.41 -31.20 -19.78
C VAL A 443 -3.98 -30.03 -18.97
N CYS A 444 -4.92 -29.28 -19.55
CA CYS A 444 -5.70 -28.32 -18.79
C CYS A 444 -6.93 -29.03 -18.21
N THR A 445 -7.14 -28.90 -16.91
CA THR A 445 -8.34 -29.40 -16.23
C THR A 445 -9.02 -28.26 -15.50
N LYS A 446 -10.34 -28.40 -15.28
CA LYS A 446 -11.10 -27.47 -14.46
C LYS A 446 -10.54 -27.49 -13.04
N TYR A 447 -10.30 -26.31 -12.46
CA TYR A 447 -9.92 -26.21 -11.07
C TYR A 447 -11.15 -26.40 -10.19
N VAL A 448 -11.11 -27.42 -9.34
CA VAL A 448 -12.09 -27.64 -8.26
C VAL A 448 -11.40 -27.50 -6.89
N SER A 449 -10.19 -28.05 -6.78
CA SER A 449 -9.29 -27.95 -5.62
C SER A 449 -7.87 -28.30 -6.07
N CYS A 450 -6.88 -28.18 -5.18
CA CYS A 450 -5.52 -28.65 -5.47
C CYS A 450 -5.46 -30.13 -5.89
N ASN A 451 -6.36 -30.98 -5.40
CA ASN A 451 -6.40 -32.41 -5.78
C ASN A 451 -6.71 -32.64 -7.27
N SER A 452 -7.19 -31.61 -8.00
CA SER A 452 -7.35 -31.65 -9.45
C SER A 452 -6.01 -31.67 -10.22
N ALA A 453 -4.90 -31.29 -9.56
CA ALA A 453 -3.53 -31.42 -10.07
C ALA A 453 -2.90 -32.73 -9.58
N LEU A 454 -2.58 -33.63 -10.50
CA LEU A 454 -1.99 -34.94 -10.21
C LEU A 454 -0.46 -34.90 -10.30
N PHE A 455 0.18 -34.03 -9.51
CA PHE A 455 1.64 -33.94 -9.42
C PHE A 455 2.14 -34.37 -8.04
N THR A 456 3.39 -34.86 -8.00
CA THR A 456 4.06 -35.29 -6.76
C THR A 456 5.14 -34.32 -6.31
N THR A 457 5.50 -33.31 -7.10
CA THR A 457 6.52 -32.31 -6.75
C THR A 457 5.88 -30.97 -6.37
N HIS A 458 6.48 -30.26 -5.41
CA HIS A 458 5.95 -28.95 -5.01
C HIS A 458 5.95 -27.97 -6.18
N THR A 459 7.04 -27.92 -6.95
CA THR A 459 7.19 -26.98 -8.07
C THR A 459 6.06 -27.13 -9.08
N GLU A 460 5.65 -28.36 -9.41
CA GLU A 460 4.54 -28.58 -10.34
C GLU A 460 3.18 -28.22 -9.73
N CYS A 461 2.96 -28.54 -8.47
CA CYS A 461 1.75 -28.15 -7.75
C CYS A 461 1.59 -26.64 -7.62
N PHE A 462 2.66 -25.95 -7.23
CA PHE A 462 2.70 -24.50 -7.08
C PHE A 462 2.52 -23.79 -8.42
N ASN A 463 3.11 -24.33 -9.50
CA ASN A 463 2.91 -23.81 -10.85
C ASN A 463 1.49 -24.08 -11.36
N ALA A 464 0.83 -25.16 -10.92
CA ALA A 464 -0.57 -25.41 -11.23
C ALA A 464 -1.47 -24.39 -10.52
N ASN A 465 -1.24 -24.13 -9.23
CA ASN A 465 -1.87 -23.05 -8.48
C ASN A 465 -0.98 -22.64 -7.27
N PRO A 466 -0.71 -21.33 -7.06
CA PRO A 466 0.15 -20.85 -5.96
C PRO A 466 -0.33 -21.23 -4.55
N ASN A 467 -1.60 -21.57 -4.38
CA ASN A 467 -2.17 -22.02 -3.10
C ASN A 467 -2.08 -23.55 -2.91
N CYS A 468 -1.33 -24.25 -3.77
CA CYS A 468 -1.13 -25.69 -3.70
C CYS A 468 0.32 -26.06 -3.39
N THR A 469 0.47 -27.18 -2.68
CA THR A 469 1.73 -27.91 -2.52
C THR A 469 1.48 -29.39 -2.83
N THR A 470 2.45 -30.27 -2.62
CA THR A 470 2.32 -31.71 -2.90
C THR A 470 2.05 -32.52 -1.63
N ASN A 471 1.40 -33.68 -1.74
CA ASN A 471 1.41 -34.69 -0.68
C ASN A 471 2.58 -35.69 -0.80
N GLY A 472 3.43 -35.54 -1.83
CA GLY A 472 4.58 -36.38 -2.12
C GLY A 472 4.27 -37.74 -2.73
N THR A 473 3.00 -38.11 -2.92
CA THR A 473 2.62 -39.48 -3.32
C THR A 473 1.69 -39.53 -4.53
N SER A 474 0.65 -38.71 -4.59
CA SER A 474 -0.45 -38.93 -5.55
C SER A 474 -1.06 -37.67 -6.16
N SER A 475 -1.05 -36.54 -5.46
CA SER A 475 -1.66 -35.31 -5.94
C SER A 475 -1.16 -34.08 -5.19
N CYS A 476 -1.48 -32.93 -5.74
CA CYS A 476 -1.35 -31.67 -5.03
C CYS A 476 -2.42 -31.56 -3.94
N ILE A 477 -2.09 -30.83 -2.88
CA ILE A 477 -2.94 -30.52 -1.73
C ILE A 477 -2.92 -29.01 -1.48
N GLU A 478 -3.91 -28.51 -0.75
CA GLU A 478 -3.95 -27.10 -0.33
C GLU A 478 -2.78 -26.80 0.64
N LEU A 479 -2.34 -25.54 0.67
CA LEU A 479 -1.40 -25.11 1.71
C LEU A 479 -2.02 -25.27 3.11
N ALA A 480 -1.22 -25.73 4.07
CA ALA A 480 -1.56 -25.96 5.47
C ALA A 480 -0.45 -25.42 6.39
N ALA A 481 -0.50 -25.74 7.68
CA ALA A 481 0.58 -25.42 8.61
C ALA A 481 1.84 -26.25 8.28
N CYS A 482 3.04 -25.65 8.40
CA CYS A 482 4.29 -26.32 8.04
C CYS A 482 4.49 -27.67 8.75
N SER A 483 4.06 -27.78 10.01
CA SER A 483 4.14 -29.02 10.81
C SER A 483 3.46 -30.24 10.21
N THR A 484 2.57 -30.06 9.23
CA THR A 484 1.83 -31.15 8.58
C THR A 484 2.50 -31.67 7.31
N TYR A 485 3.57 -31.02 6.85
CA TYR A 485 4.16 -31.30 5.55
C TYR A 485 5.26 -32.36 5.57
N VAL A 486 5.31 -33.12 4.47
CA VAL A 486 6.47 -33.92 4.08
C VAL A 486 7.57 -33.02 3.47
N LYS A 487 8.80 -33.54 3.37
CA LYS A 487 9.98 -32.81 2.89
C LYS A 487 9.78 -32.08 1.56
N GLU A 488 9.13 -32.74 0.60
CA GLU A 488 8.89 -32.15 -0.72
C GLU A 488 7.87 -30.99 -0.66
N ALA A 489 6.92 -31.04 0.27
CA ALA A 489 5.87 -30.04 0.44
C ALA A 489 6.29 -28.82 1.28
N CYS A 490 7.38 -28.96 2.05
CA CYS A 490 7.87 -28.01 3.04
C CYS A 490 8.46 -26.75 2.39
N ARG A 491 7.61 -25.80 1.97
CA ARG A 491 8.01 -24.54 1.30
C ARG A 491 7.25 -23.32 1.81
N TYR A 492 5.93 -23.37 1.82
CA TYR A 492 5.06 -22.25 2.22
C TYR A 492 3.90 -22.73 3.08
N ASN A 493 3.53 -21.97 4.10
CA ASN A 493 2.32 -22.24 4.87
C ASN A 493 1.10 -21.53 4.25
N LYS A 494 -0.10 -21.88 4.75
CA LYS A 494 -1.37 -21.28 4.32
C LYS A 494 -1.51 -19.79 4.61
N ASP A 495 -0.79 -19.30 5.63
CA ASP A 495 -0.96 -17.95 6.15
C ASP A 495 -0.11 -16.93 5.36
N GLY A 496 0.96 -17.37 4.70
CA GLY A 496 1.85 -16.48 3.96
C GLY A 496 2.54 -15.46 4.87
N VAL A 497 3.02 -14.36 4.28
CA VAL A 497 3.72 -13.31 5.03
C VAL A 497 2.73 -12.58 5.94
N GLN A 498 3.02 -12.56 7.24
CA GLN A 498 2.22 -11.85 8.24
C GLN A 498 2.90 -10.54 8.64
N LEU A 499 2.12 -9.47 8.74
CA LEU A 499 2.60 -8.13 9.09
C LEU A 499 1.90 -7.63 10.35
N ASN A 500 2.63 -6.90 11.20
CA ASN A 500 2.03 -6.13 12.30
C ASN A 500 1.40 -4.81 11.81
N SER A 501 0.76 -4.05 12.71
CA SER A 501 0.16 -2.73 12.41
C SER A 501 1.14 -1.70 11.84
N SER A 502 2.45 -1.88 12.08
CA SER A 502 3.54 -1.04 11.57
C SER A 502 4.12 -1.53 10.23
N LYS A 503 3.50 -2.54 9.60
CA LYS A 503 3.96 -3.19 8.34
C LYS A 503 5.30 -3.92 8.46
N GLN A 504 5.66 -4.39 9.64
CA GLN A 504 6.87 -5.20 9.86
C GLN A 504 6.52 -6.68 9.85
N ILE A 505 7.43 -7.53 9.33
CA ILE A 505 7.21 -8.96 9.16
C ILE A 505 7.27 -9.69 10.51
N THR A 506 6.17 -10.31 10.90
CA THR A 506 6.06 -11.15 12.11
C THR A 506 6.14 -12.64 11.79
N SER A 507 5.84 -13.04 10.55
CA SER A 507 6.06 -14.38 10.02
C SER A 507 6.38 -14.30 8.53
N THR A 508 7.35 -15.09 8.06
CA THR A 508 7.75 -15.10 6.64
C THR A 508 6.78 -15.88 5.75
N GLY A 509 5.89 -16.69 6.33
CA GLY A 509 5.03 -17.62 5.59
C GLY A 509 5.77 -18.78 4.93
N LYS A 510 7.08 -18.92 5.17
CA LYS A 510 7.93 -19.96 4.60
C LYS A 510 8.13 -21.08 5.59
N CYS A 511 8.28 -22.29 5.06
CA CYS A 511 8.61 -23.47 5.83
C CYS A 511 10.07 -23.86 5.62
N GLN A 512 10.67 -24.42 6.66
CA GLN A 512 12.01 -24.99 6.63
C GLN A 512 11.94 -26.46 7.07
N TRP A 513 12.59 -27.33 6.29
CA TRP A 513 12.75 -28.74 6.67
C TRP A 513 13.90 -28.87 7.67
N ASP A 514 13.61 -29.50 8.79
CA ASP A 514 14.56 -29.78 9.85
C ASP A 514 15.02 -31.23 9.74
N GLU A 515 16.27 -31.42 9.28
CA GLU A 515 16.83 -32.77 9.07
C GLU A 515 17.03 -33.54 10.39
N THR A 516 17.19 -32.85 11.51
CA THR A 516 17.41 -33.47 12.82
C THR A 516 16.14 -34.10 13.35
N THR A 517 15.01 -33.39 13.22
CA THR A 517 13.70 -33.90 13.64
C THR A 517 12.95 -34.63 12.52
N SER A 518 13.47 -34.60 11.29
CA SER A 518 12.81 -35.12 10.09
C SER A 518 11.38 -34.58 9.94
N ALA A 519 11.19 -33.32 10.30
CA ALA A 519 9.91 -32.64 10.31
C ALA A 519 10.00 -31.27 9.65
N CYS A 520 8.88 -30.81 9.11
CA CYS A 520 8.76 -29.47 8.57
C CYS A 520 8.27 -28.50 9.66
N ARG A 521 8.81 -27.30 9.70
CA ARG A 521 8.44 -26.25 10.65
C ARG A 521 8.42 -24.88 9.98
N ASP A 522 7.82 -23.90 10.64
CA ASP A 522 7.93 -22.51 10.17
C ASP A 522 9.40 -22.05 10.21
N GLN A 523 9.75 -21.18 9.26
CA GLN A 523 11.06 -20.56 9.20
C GLN A 523 11.22 -19.56 10.35
N TYR A 524 12.34 -19.64 11.07
CA TYR A 524 12.70 -18.68 12.12
C TYR A 524 14.11 -18.13 11.92
N CYS A 525 14.58 -17.29 12.83
CA CYS A 525 15.79 -16.48 12.65
C CYS A 525 17.02 -17.28 12.20
N SER A 526 17.28 -18.47 12.75
CA SER A 526 18.48 -19.25 12.40
C SER A 526 18.52 -19.73 10.95
N ASP A 527 17.38 -19.73 10.26
CA ASP A 527 17.28 -20.12 8.86
C ASP A 527 17.57 -18.95 7.90
N LEU A 528 17.70 -17.74 8.45
CA LEU A 528 17.88 -16.50 7.69
C LEU A 528 19.34 -16.04 7.72
N LYS A 529 19.73 -15.31 6.67
CA LYS A 529 21.05 -14.70 6.55
C LYS A 529 20.97 -13.19 6.53
N GLY A 530 21.93 -12.55 7.17
CA GLY A 530 22.02 -11.10 7.26
C GLY A 530 23.25 -10.68 8.03
N ALA A 531 24.00 -9.72 7.48
CA ALA A 531 25.26 -9.26 8.05
C ALA A 531 25.09 -8.21 9.17
N ASN A 532 23.89 -7.66 9.35
CA ASN A 532 23.59 -6.66 10.37
C ASN A 532 22.11 -6.73 10.79
N HIS A 533 21.79 -6.10 11.92
CA HIS A 533 20.42 -6.07 12.46
C HIS A 533 19.36 -5.64 11.45
N ASN A 534 19.58 -4.59 10.66
CA ASN A 534 18.59 -4.10 9.71
C ASN A 534 18.27 -5.15 8.63
N ALA A 535 19.27 -5.91 8.17
CA ALA A 535 19.07 -6.98 7.20
C ALA A 535 18.24 -8.15 7.77
N CYS A 536 18.42 -8.47 9.06
CA CYS A 536 17.68 -9.54 9.74
C CYS A 536 16.27 -9.11 10.16
N SER A 537 16.14 -7.95 10.81
CA SER A 537 14.86 -7.38 11.28
C SER A 537 13.90 -7.02 10.14
N ALA A 538 14.42 -6.71 8.95
CA ALA A 538 13.62 -6.53 7.75
C ALA A 538 12.99 -7.84 7.26
N GLN A 539 13.59 -9.00 7.56
CA GLN A 539 13.07 -10.32 7.19
C GLN A 539 12.11 -10.87 8.25
N LEU A 540 12.44 -10.69 9.54
CA LEU A 540 11.61 -11.07 10.69
C LEU A 540 11.94 -10.12 11.85
N ILE A 541 10.93 -9.43 12.39
CA ILE A 541 11.12 -8.38 13.40
C ILE A 541 11.78 -8.89 14.69
N THR A 542 11.64 -10.18 15.01
CA THR A 542 12.22 -10.81 16.20
C THR A 542 13.67 -11.23 16.01
N CYS A 543 14.29 -10.91 14.87
CA CYS A 543 15.63 -11.36 14.52
C CYS A 543 16.66 -10.23 14.53
N THR A 544 17.87 -10.58 14.97
CA THR A 544 19.08 -9.76 14.91
C THR A 544 20.20 -10.53 14.21
N SER A 545 21.38 -9.94 14.02
CA SER A 545 22.49 -10.57 13.28
C SER A 545 23.65 -10.96 14.19
N ASP A 546 24.25 -12.13 13.94
CA ASP A 546 25.54 -12.57 14.53
C ASP A 546 26.77 -12.04 13.75
N GLY A 547 26.53 -11.28 12.68
CA GLY A 547 27.50 -10.80 11.70
C GLY A 547 27.45 -11.52 10.35
N THR A 548 26.81 -12.70 10.26
CA THR A 548 26.64 -13.45 9.00
C THR A 548 25.23 -14.03 8.86
N ASN A 549 24.74 -14.68 9.91
CA ASN A 549 23.42 -15.27 10.00
C ASN A 549 22.54 -14.44 10.91
N CYS A 550 21.23 -14.66 10.79
CA CYS A 550 20.28 -14.09 11.71
C CYS A 550 20.09 -15.04 12.90
N ILE A 551 19.87 -14.44 14.07
CA ILE A 551 19.58 -15.13 15.32
C ILE A 551 18.39 -14.45 15.98
N THR A 552 17.74 -15.13 16.92
CA THR A 552 16.65 -14.52 17.68
C THR A 552 17.21 -13.41 18.57
N GLN A 553 16.53 -12.27 18.58
CA GLN A 553 16.86 -11.16 19.47
C GLN A 553 16.65 -11.59 20.93
N ASP A 554 17.59 -11.23 21.80
CA ASP A 554 17.61 -11.61 23.21
C ASP A 554 18.39 -10.53 24.00
N SER A 555 18.41 -10.63 25.32
CA SER A 555 19.16 -9.71 26.18
C SER A 555 20.65 -9.69 25.83
N PHE A 556 21.24 -8.50 25.82
CA PHE A 556 22.66 -8.28 25.51
C PHE A 556 23.61 -9.12 26.36
N THR A 557 23.25 -9.42 27.60
CA THR A 557 24.04 -10.26 28.51
C THR A 557 24.23 -11.70 28.01
N LYS A 558 23.42 -12.15 27.06
CA LYS A 558 23.53 -13.48 26.44
C LYS A 558 24.40 -13.49 25.17
N TYR A 559 24.80 -12.32 24.67
CA TYR A 559 25.69 -12.24 23.51
C TYR A 559 27.14 -12.45 23.95
N THR A 560 27.66 -13.63 23.62
CA THR A 560 29.00 -14.09 24.03
C THR A 560 30.09 -13.83 22.99
N THR A 561 29.77 -13.16 21.88
CA THR A 561 30.72 -12.83 20.83
C THR A 561 30.67 -11.35 20.47
N ASN A 562 31.83 -10.78 20.15
CA ASN A 562 31.97 -9.40 19.71
C ASN A 562 31.07 -9.09 18.51
N SER A 563 31.07 -9.98 17.50
CA SER A 563 30.28 -9.80 16.28
C SER A 563 28.77 -9.73 16.54
N THR A 564 28.24 -10.60 17.41
CA THR A 564 26.82 -10.58 17.76
C THR A 564 26.48 -9.33 18.57
N CYS A 565 27.36 -8.92 19.47
CA CYS A 565 27.18 -7.72 20.29
C CYS A 565 27.09 -6.44 19.44
N ILE A 566 28.07 -6.22 18.54
CA ILE A 566 28.15 -4.96 17.78
C ILE A 566 27.15 -4.87 16.64
N ASN A 567 26.71 -6.02 16.09
CA ASN A 567 25.77 -6.05 14.96
C ASN A 567 24.31 -6.17 15.40
N SER A 568 24.06 -6.38 16.70
CA SER A 568 22.71 -6.45 17.26
C SER A 568 22.17 -5.10 17.72
N LEU A 569 20.86 -4.94 17.60
CA LEU A 569 20.09 -3.81 18.09
C LEU A 569 18.90 -4.38 18.88
N ASP A 570 18.66 -3.87 20.08
CA ASP A 570 17.44 -4.14 20.83
C ASP A 570 16.63 -2.84 21.00
N THR A 571 15.43 -2.96 21.55
CA THR A 571 14.56 -1.90 22.05
C THR A 571 15.27 -0.90 22.96
N GLU A 572 16.36 -1.29 23.62
CA GLU A 572 17.18 -0.44 24.50
C GLU A 572 18.32 0.32 23.77
N GLY A 573 18.66 -0.02 22.52
CA GLY A 573 19.65 0.70 21.70
C GLY A 573 20.81 -0.14 21.14
N LEU A 574 21.95 0.52 20.89
CA LEU A 574 23.20 -0.10 20.39
C LEU A 574 24.04 -0.66 21.54
N CYS A 575 24.84 -1.69 21.26
CA CYS A 575 25.70 -2.36 22.24
C CYS A 575 27.17 -2.00 22.09
N THR A 576 27.96 -2.31 23.12
CA THR A 576 29.42 -2.28 23.08
C THR A 576 29.99 -3.56 23.68
N TRP A 577 31.07 -4.04 23.07
CA TRP A 577 31.81 -5.22 23.51
C TRP A 577 32.92 -4.80 24.48
N ILE A 578 32.96 -5.44 25.65
CA ILE A 578 34.05 -5.29 26.61
C ILE A 578 34.95 -6.51 26.46
N GLU A 579 36.19 -6.28 26.04
CA GLU A 579 37.19 -7.34 26.00
C GLU A 579 37.48 -7.86 27.41
N GLY A 580 37.52 -9.18 27.55
CA GLY A 580 37.89 -9.82 28.81
C GLY A 580 39.38 -9.64 29.10
N THR A 581 39.75 -9.60 30.38
CA THR A 581 41.15 -9.59 30.80
C THR A 581 41.61 -11.02 31.10
N GLY A 582 42.62 -11.51 30.38
CA GLY A 582 43.18 -12.85 30.59
C GLY A 582 42.33 -13.96 29.96
N GLU A 583 41.98 -15.00 30.73
CA GLU A 583 41.15 -16.14 30.29
C GLU A 583 39.63 -15.88 30.38
N ALA A 584 39.22 -14.74 30.97
CA ALA A 584 37.82 -14.39 31.05
C ALA A 584 37.26 -14.05 29.65
N ALA A 585 36.13 -14.65 29.27
CA ALA A 585 35.43 -14.29 28.06
C ALA A 585 34.98 -12.83 28.11
N GLY A 586 35.07 -12.12 26.98
CA GLY A 586 34.51 -10.77 26.86
C GLY A 586 32.99 -10.76 27.06
N THR A 587 32.44 -9.59 27.39
CA THR A 587 31.02 -9.43 27.70
C THR A 587 30.40 -8.30 26.89
N CYS A 588 29.12 -8.45 26.56
CA CYS A 588 28.36 -7.43 25.85
C CYS A 588 27.47 -6.64 26.82
N ARG A 589 27.43 -5.31 26.67
CA ARG A 589 26.51 -4.43 27.39
C ARG A 589 25.94 -3.34 26.51
N VAL A 590 24.85 -2.70 26.96
CA VAL A 590 24.28 -1.51 26.32
C VAL A 590 25.33 -0.41 26.24
N LYS A 591 25.45 0.23 25.08
CA LYS A 591 26.32 1.39 24.90
C LYS A 591 25.76 2.58 25.66
N THR A 592 26.55 3.06 26.62
CA THR A 592 26.25 4.26 27.39
C THR A 592 26.81 5.50 26.70
N CYS A 593 26.40 6.69 27.14
CA CYS A 593 26.94 7.94 26.58
C CYS A 593 28.44 8.08 26.83
N ASP A 594 28.96 7.48 27.92
CA ASP A 594 30.38 7.49 28.26
C ASP A 594 31.23 6.67 27.27
N ASP A 595 30.63 5.70 26.58
CA ASP A 595 31.31 4.85 25.58
C ASP A 595 31.49 5.57 24.22
N ILE A 596 31.04 6.82 24.09
CA ILE A 596 31.23 7.63 22.87
C ILE A 596 32.54 8.42 23.03
N THR A 597 33.65 7.83 22.57
CA THR A 597 34.98 8.45 22.61
C THR A 597 35.41 8.96 21.21
N GLY A 598 36.25 9.99 21.14
CA GLY A 598 36.87 10.45 19.88
C GLY A 598 36.09 11.50 19.05
N SER A 599 34.97 12.03 19.54
CA SER A 599 34.28 13.18 18.91
C SER A 599 33.53 13.99 19.97
N THR A 600 33.41 15.31 19.83
CA THR A 600 32.49 16.14 20.67
C THR A 600 31.31 16.66 19.86
N SER A 601 31.22 16.27 18.59
CA SER A 601 30.20 16.75 17.65
C SER A 601 28.83 16.13 17.91
N ALA A 602 27.76 16.92 17.71
CA ALA A 602 26.40 16.40 17.82
C ALA A 602 26.04 15.38 16.74
N LEU A 603 26.79 15.33 15.63
CA LEU A 603 26.64 14.31 14.59
C LEU A 603 27.08 12.93 15.11
N ALA A 604 28.12 12.84 15.94
CA ALA A 604 28.53 11.59 16.58
C ALA A 604 27.50 11.08 17.61
N CYS A 605 26.64 11.98 18.10
CA CYS A 605 25.62 11.67 19.09
C CYS A 605 24.37 10.96 18.51
N SER A 606 24.20 10.91 17.19
CA SER A 606 23.09 10.18 16.55
C SER A 606 23.22 8.66 16.65
N ILE A 607 24.35 8.16 17.16
CA ILE A 607 24.64 6.72 17.30
C ILE A 607 23.93 6.12 18.52
N VAL A 608 23.65 6.89 19.57
CA VAL A 608 22.88 6.41 20.74
C VAL A 608 21.73 7.38 20.99
N ASN A 609 20.50 6.96 20.67
CA ASN A 609 19.32 7.83 20.66
C ASN A 609 19.03 8.51 22.01
N SER A 610 19.50 7.95 23.12
CA SER A 610 19.35 8.47 24.48
C SER A 610 20.43 9.48 24.89
N CYS A 611 21.46 9.73 24.08
CA CYS A 611 22.58 10.61 24.41
C CYS A 611 22.46 12.02 23.80
N THR A 612 23.16 12.98 24.42
CA THR A 612 23.36 14.37 23.96
C THR A 612 24.78 14.82 24.34
N THR A 613 25.28 15.91 23.75
CA THR A 613 26.62 16.48 24.04
C THR A 613 26.49 17.93 24.50
N ASP A 614 27.33 18.36 25.42
CA ASP A 614 27.50 19.78 25.81
C ASP A 614 28.68 20.44 25.07
N GLY A 615 29.33 19.72 24.17
CA GLY A 615 30.53 20.14 23.44
C GLY A 615 31.85 19.70 24.08
N THR A 616 31.83 19.14 25.31
CA THR A 616 33.03 18.59 25.98
C THR A 616 32.85 17.14 26.42
N LYS A 617 31.62 16.70 26.70
CA LYS A 617 31.29 15.31 27.07
C LYS A 617 29.88 14.91 26.59
N PHE A 618 29.65 13.60 26.48
CA PHE A 618 28.33 13.05 26.23
C PHE A 618 27.64 12.64 27.53
N PHE A 619 26.32 12.75 27.57
CA PHE A 619 25.50 12.37 28.72
C PHE A 619 24.06 12.04 28.29
N ILE A 620 23.31 11.40 29.19
CA ILE A 620 21.93 10.99 28.93
C ILE A 620 21.03 12.23 28.77
N ARG A 621 20.12 12.20 27.80
CA ARG A 621 19.10 13.25 27.60
C ARG A 621 18.29 13.44 28.89
N GLY A 622 18.19 14.67 29.37
CA GLY A 622 17.44 15.05 30.57
C GLY A 622 16.60 16.29 30.34
N THR A 623 16.00 16.79 31.42
CA THR A 623 15.18 18.01 31.44
C THR A 623 16.02 19.28 31.22
N CYS A 624 15.40 20.35 30.71
CA CYS A 624 16.08 21.60 30.34
C CYS A 624 16.97 22.19 31.46
N ASP A 625 16.61 22.00 32.72
CA ASP A 625 17.36 22.55 33.86
C ASP A 625 18.70 21.85 34.14
N LYS A 626 18.96 20.69 33.51
CA LYS A 626 20.22 19.95 33.67
C LYS A 626 21.36 20.45 32.78
N TYR A 627 21.10 21.42 31.89
CA TYR A 627 22.07 21.89 30.90
C TYR A 627 22.78 23.16 31.38
N LEU A 628 24.10 23.05 31.53
CA LEU A 628 24.98 24.12 32.05
C LEU A 628 25.69 24.91 30.94
N THR A 629 25.49 24.58 29.67
CA THR A 629 26.10 25.29 28.53
C THR A 629 25.08 25.70 27.47
N LYS A 630 25.33 26.82 26.80
CA LYS A 630 24.52 27.34 25.68
C LYS A 630 24.40 26.33 24.53
N ALA A 631 25.49 25.63 24.22
CA ALA A 631 25.51 24.59 23.21
C ALA A 631 24.61 23.41 23.60
N GLY A 632 24.65 23.01 24.88
CA GLY A 632 23.75 22.00 25.44
C GLY A 632 22.28 22.42 25.35
N CYS A 633 21.92 23.68 25.58
CA CYS A 633 20.51 24.06 25.65
C CYS A 633 19.72 23.95 24.31
N ASN A 634 20.39 24.00 23.15
CA ASN A 634 19.75 24.14 21.84
C ASN A 634 19.31 22.81 21.15
N TYR A 635 19.35 21.66 21.81
CA TYR A 635 18.93 20.35 21.25
C TYR A 635 17.53 19.91 21.75
N ARG A 636 16.78 19.12 20.96
CA ARG A 636 15.44 18.59 21.34
C ARG A 636 15.51 17.60 22.51
N ARG A 637 14.63 17.74 23.50
CA ARG A 637 14.72 17.08 24.83
C ARG A 637 13.43 16.35 25.24
N THR A 638 13.47 15.68 26.40
CA THR A 638 12.39 14.83 26.91
C THR A 638 11.21 15.63 27.47
N ASP A 639 11.42 16.88 27.90
CA ASP A 639 10.41 17.77 28.48
C ASP A 639 9.94 18.88 27.54
N GLY A 640 10.60 19.12 26.41
CA GLY A 640 10.15 20.09 25.40
C GLY A 640 11.28 20.81 24.67
N ILE A 641 10.99 22.01 24.15
CA ILE A 641 11.97 22.92 23.55
C ILE A 641 12.59 23.74 24.70
N CYS A 642 13.92 23.76 24.82
CA CYS A 642 14.63 24.52 25.84
C CYS A 642 15.18 25.84 25.27
N VAL A 643 15.33 26.85 26.11
CA VAL A 643 15.89 28.17 25.77
C VAL A 643 17.00 28.53 26.76
N TRP A 644 18.12 29.03 26.21
CA TRP A 644 19.24 29.53 27.00
C TRP A 644 19.08 31.01 27.29
N THR A 645 18.98 31.38 28.55
CA THR A 645 18.91 32.78 29.00
C THR A 645 20.26 33.21 29.56
N GLU A 646 20.86 34.24 28.99
CA GLU A 646 22.10 34.87 29.49
C GLU A 646 21.76 36.04 30.42
N THR A 647 22.41 36.09 31.57
CA THR A 647 22.37 37.22 32.50
C THR A 647 23.78 37.80 32.61
N THR A 648 23.94 39.04 32.17
CA THR A 648 25.19 39.78 32.26
C THR A 648 25.13 40.76 33.43
N THR A 649 26.01 40.57 34.42
CA THR A 649 26.26 41.56 35.47
C THR A 649 27.68 42.06 35.34
N CYS A 650 27.85 43.30 34.86
CA CYS A 650 29.03 44.18 34.68
C CYS A 650 30.46 43.63 34.49
N THR A 651 30.80 42.41 34.92
CA THR A 651 32.08 41.73 34.74
C THR A 651 31.96 40.21 34.52
N LEU A 652 30.77 39.60 34.62
CA LEU A 652 30.54 38.18 34.31
C LEU A 652 29.22 37.96 33.55
N THR A 653 29.29 37.14 32.50
CA THR A 653 28.13 36.57 31.81
C THR A 653 27.89 35.16 32.36
N THR A 654 26.74 34.94 32.98
CA THR A 654 26.28 33.59 33.37
C THR A 654 25.02 33.25 32.60
N GLY A 655 24.79 31.97 32.27
CA GLY A 655 23.60 31.57 31.53
C GLY A 655 22.95 30.34 32.13
N LYS A 656 21.63 30.24 31.97
CA LYS A 656 20.80 29.12 32.46
C LYS A 656 19.91 28.60 31.33
N CYS A 657 19.75 27.28 31.26
CA CYS A 657 18.82 26.63 30.35
C CYS A 657 17.48 26.33 31.05
N SER A 658 16.36 26.62 30.40
CA SER A 658 15.02 26.36 30.94
C SER A 658 14.01 26.02 29.84
N ILE A 659 12.90 25.37 30.18
CA ILE A 659 11.85 24.99 29.22
C ILE A 659 11.13 26.21 28.65
N MET A 660 10.87 26.20 27.35
CA MET A 660 10.14 27.27 26.66
C MET A 660 8.64 27.13 26.92
N LEU A 661 8.13 27.89 27.90
CA LEU A 661 6.71 27.90 28.26
C LEU A 661 5.87 28.79 27.33
N ASN A 662 6.47 29.82 26.72
CA ASN A 662 5.80 30.73 25.79
C ASN A 662 6.81 31.39 24.83
N CYS A 663 6.34 31.90 23.68
CA CYS A 663 7.17 32.57 22.67
C CYS A 663 7.70 33.95 23.10
N ALA A 664 7.35 34.44 24.30
CA ALA A 664 7.78 35.75 24.80
C ALA A 664 9.23 35.76 25.30
N ALA A 665 9.86 34.60 25.46
CA ALA A 665 11.21 34.46 26.03
C ALA A 665 12.36 34.64 25.02
N THR A 666 12.11 34.92 23.74
CA THR A 666 13.15 35.02 22.70
C THR A 666 13.17 36.38 22.03
N SER A 667 13.65 37.42 22.72
CA SER A 667 14.05 38.68 22.11
C SER A 667 15.56 38.88 22.27
N LYS A 668 16.33 38.11 21.47
CA LYS A 668 17.71 38.38 20.98
C LYS A 668 18.44 37.06 20.72
N ILE A 669 18.53 36.63 19.46
CA ILE A 669 19.72 36.06 18.78
C ILE A 669 19.37 35.88 17.28
N PRO A 670 20.29 36.16 16.33
CA PRO A 670 20.11 35.93 14.90
C PRO A 670 20.42 34.48 14.53
N MET A 671 19.61 33.84 13.69
CA MET A 671 19.91 32.51 13.15
C MET A 671 20.84 32.62 11.92
N LEU A 672 22.02 31.99 12.01
CA LEU A 672 22.74 31.49 10.84
C LEU A 672 22.10 30.17 10.38
N SER A 673 21.81 30.07 9.09
CA SER A 673 21.53 28.82 8.39
C SER A 673 22.53 28.68 7.25
N ASN A 674 23.47 27.76 7.40
CA ASN A 674 24.33 27.30 6.32
C ASN A 674 23.63 26.11 5.62
N LYS A 675 23.45 26.20 4.29
CA LYS A 675 22.98 25.10 3.45
C LYS A 675 23.83 25.08 2.17
N HIS A 676 24.89 24.26 2.19
CA HIS A 676 25.40 23.58 0.99
C HIS A 676 24.75 22.18 1.00
N LEU A 677 24.43 21.47 -0.10
CA LEU A 677 24.93 21.46 -1.47
C LEU A 677 23.87 20.71 -2.32
N ILE A 678 23.38 21.25 -3.43
CA ILE A 678 22.88 20.45 -4.59
C ILE A 678 23.25 21.22 -5.87
N ASP A 679 24.27 20.68 -6.54
CA ASP A 679 24.46 20.56 -7.99
C ASP A 679 23.99 21.68 -8.93
N VAL A 680 24.95 22.47 -9.42
CA VAL A 680 24.81 23.30 -10.62
C VAL A 680 25.94 22.94 -11.57
N ASN A 681 25.73 21.91 -12.39
CA ASN A 681 26.53 21.67 -13.59
C ASN A 681 25.75 20.94 -14.71
N GLY A 682 24.44 21.17 -14.81
CA GLY A 682 23.60 20.58 -15.87
C GLY A 682 23.22 21.52 -17.03
N LEU A 683 23.20 22.85 -16.79
CA LEU A 683 22.54 23.77 -17.72
C LEU A 683 23.45 24.34 -18.82
N LEU A 684 24.77 24.34 -18.62
CA LEU A 684 25.72 24.88 -19.61
C LEU A 684 26.00 23.88 -20.75
N VAL A 685 26.03 22.58 -20.45
CA VAL A 685 26.30 21.51 -21.44
C VAL A 685 25.11 21.32 -22.37
N GLN A 686 23.88 21.51 -21.88
CA GLN A 686 22.66 21.31 -22.65
C GLN A 686 22.39 22.47 -23.64
N GLN A 687 22.84 23.69 -23.32
CA GLN A 687 22.74 24.84 -24.23
C GLN A 687 23.84 24.83 -25.30
N LEU A 688 25.05 24.35 -24.99
CA LEU A 688 26.13 24.18 -25.98
C LEU A 688 25.84 23.06 -26.98
N LEU A 689 25.19 21.97 -26.57
CA LEU A 689 24.76 20.90 -27.49
C LEU A 689 23.68 21.37 -28.48
N LEU A 690 22.74 22.21 -28.06
CA LEU A 690 21.69 22.73 -28.94
C LEU A 690 22.27 23.64 -30.04
N VAL A 691 23.25 24.47 -29.69
CA VAL A 691 23.94 25.35 -30.65
C VAL A 691 24.80 24.53 -31.62
N LEU A 692 25.47 23.47 -31.15
CA LEU A 692 26.21 22.55 -32.03
C LEU A 692 25.28 21.81 -33.01
N VAL A 693 24.11 21.35 -32.54
CA VAL A 693 23.10 20.67 -33.37
C VAL A 693 22.53 21.61 -34.44
N LEU A 694 22.28 22.88 -34.10
CA LEU A 694 21.84 23.90 -35.05
C LEU A 694 22.92 24.21 -36.11
N ILE A 695 24.20 24.27 -35.71
CA ILE A 695 25.32 24.47 -36.64
C ILE A 695 25.47 23.26 -37.57
N ILE A 696 25.30 22.03 -37.07
CA ILE A 696 25.35 20.80 -37.87
C ILE A 696 24.17 20.72 -38.84
N LEU A 697 22.96 21.10 -38.42
CA LEU A 697 21.78 21.17 -39.29
C LEU A 697 21.94 22.20 -40.41
N VAL A 698 22.49 23.38 -40.11
CA VAL A 698 22.78 24.39 -41.14
C VAL A 698 23.87 23.91 -42.10
N LYS A 699 24.90 23.19 -41.60
CA LYS A 699 25.94 22.59 -42.45
C LYS A 699 25.41 21.46 -43.33
N LEU A 700 24.47 20.65 -42.83
CA LEU A 700 23.80 19.60 -43.61
C LEU A 700 22.88 20.18 -44.68
N ILE A 701 22.24 21.32 -44.42
CA ILE A 701 21.43 22.05 -45.40
C ILE A 701 22.30 22.67 -46.50
N ILE A 702 23.52 23.12 -46.15
CA ILE A 702 24.48 23.71 -47.11
C ILE A 702 25.20 22.62 -47.93
N LEU A 703 25.52 21.46 -47.33
CA LEU A 703 26.21 20.35 -48.00
C LEU A 703 25.32 19.52 -48.92
N ASN A 704 23.99 19.64 -48.83
CA ASN A 704 23.05 18.93 -49.70
C ASN A 704 22.67 19.70 -50.96
N GLN A 705 23.49 20.68 -51.37
CA GLN A 705 23.28 21.49 -52.59
C GLN A 705 23.92 20.92 -53.85
N GLU A 706 24.60 19.76 -53.80
CA GLU A 706 25.20 19.18 -55.01
C GLU A 706 24.42 18.04 -55.67
N ASN A 707 23.31 17.56 -55.11
CA ASN A 707 22.44 16.64 -55.85
C ASN A 707 20.99 16.75 -55.40
N VAL A 708 20.13 17.09 -56.37
CA VAL A 708 18.64 17.00 -56.43
C VAL A 708 18.00 18.36 -56.75
N HIS A 709 17.54 18.48 -58.00
CA HIS A 709 16.69 19.55 -58.51
C HIS A 709 15.29 19.48 -57.88
N ILE A 710 14.99 20.37 -56.94
CA ILE A 710 13.61 20.72 -56.56
C ILE A 710 13.49 22.25 -56.57
N SER A 711 12.56 22.75 -57.38
CA SER A 711 12.27 24.18 -57.53
C SER A 711 11.62 24.74 -56.26
N LEU A 712 12.36 25.54 -55.49
CA LEU A 712 11.87 26.32 -54.36
C LEU A 712 11.64 27.76 -54.83
N ILE A 713 10.40 28.06 -55.21
CA ILE A 713 9.89 29.43 -55.29
C ILE A 713 9.29 29.76 -53.92
N GLY A 714 9.77 30.83 -53.28
CA GLY A 714 8.95 31.58 -52.32
C GLY A 714 9.43 31.74 -50.89
N ILE A 715 10.74 31.88 -50.62
CA ILE A 715 11.17 32.59 -49.40
C ILE A 715 11.52 34.03 -49.81
N PRO A 716 10.73 35.04 -49.37
CA PRO A 716 11.05 36.44 -49.62
C PRO A 716 12.44 36.76 -49.05
N LEU A 717 13.27 37.47 -49.82
CA LEU A 717 14.61 37.94 -49.41
C LEU A 717 14.61 38.61 -48.03
N ASN A 718 13.47 39.20 -47.66
CA ASN A 718 13.22 39.91 -46.41
C ASN A 718 13.25 38.98 -45.17
N ILE A 719 12.88 37.70 -45.33
CA ILE A 719 12.92 36.70 -44.24
C ILE A 719 14.37 36.22 -44.04
N LEU A 720 15.12 36.03 -45.12
CA LEU A 720 16.54 35.68 -45.04
C LEU A 720 17.34 36.83 -44.40
N TYR A 721 16.99 38.08 -44.73
CA TYR A 721 17.55 39.28 -44.11
C TYR A 721 17.17 39.40 -42.62
N ALA A 722 15.92 39.10 -42.25
CA ALA A 722 15.50 39.10 -40.85
C ALA A 722 16.21 38.04 -40.01
N ILE A 723 16.46 36.85 -40.58
CA ILE A 723 17.21 35.77 -39.91
C ILE A 723 18.68 36.17 -39.76
N MET A 724 19.30 36.78 -40.77
CA MET A 724 20.66 37.31 -40.67
C MET A 724 20.79 38.44 -39.62
N GLN A 725 19.78 39.30 -39.52
CA GLN A 725 19.75 40.35 -38.49
C GLN A 725 19.56 39.77 -37.09
N LEU A 726 18.73 38.74 -36.91
CA LEU A 726 18.57 38.06 -35.62
C LEU A 726 19.86 37.35 -35.16
N VAL A 727 20.56 36.71 -36.09
CA VAL A 727 21.85 36.05 -35.83
C VAL A 727 22.92 37.09 -35.45
N ASN A 728 22.92 38.25 -36.10
CA ASN A 728 23.85 39.34 -35.79
C ASN A 728 23.56 40.00 -34.42
N VAL A 729 22.29 40.15 -34.06
CA VAL A 729 21.86 40.63 -32.73
C VAL A 729 22.28 39.64 -31.63
N HIS A 730 22.10 38.33 -31.86
CA HIS A 730 22.56 37.32 -30.90
C HIS A 730 24.09 37.24 -30.79
N LEU A 731 24.83 37.42 -31.88
CA LEU A 731 26.29 37.53 -31.87
C LEU A 731 26.78 38.79 -31.14
N GLN A 732 26.08 39.92 -31.25
CA GLN A 732 26.39 41.15 -30.50
C GLN A 732 26.09 41.01 -29.00
N ILE A 733 25.00 40.34 -28.63
CA ILE A 733 24.68 40.01 -27.23
C ILE A 733 25.74 39.07 -26.64
N LEU A 734 26.20 38.07 -27.41
CA LEU A 734 27.28 37.16 -27.01
C LEU A 734 28.63 37.90 -26.85
N ARG A 735 28.93 38.86 -27.74
CA ARG A 735 30.12 39.74 -27.65
C ARG A 735 30.08 40.65 -26.42
N HIS A 736 28.88 41.14 -26.05
CA HIS A 736 28.68 41.96 -24.87
C HIS A 736 28.84 41.14 -23.58
N TYR A 737 28.32 39.90 -23.56
CA TYR A 737 28.48 38.96 -22.44
C TYR A 737 29.91 38.44 -22.26
N LEU A 738 30.65 38.25 -23.36
CA LEU A 738 32.07 37.88 -23.32
C LEU A 738 32.94 39.06 -22.87
N ASN A 739 32.62 40.30 -23.25
CA ASN A 739 33.35 41.49 -22.78
C ASN A 739 33.08 41.82 -21.30
N GLN A 740 31.89 41.53 -20.75
CA GLN A 740 31.65 41.71 -19.31
C GLN A 740 32.37 40.68 -18.42
N ASN A 741 32.68 39.48 -18.95
CA ASN A 741 33.50 38.49 -18.25
C ASN A 741 35.01 38.79 -18.26
N VAL A 742 35.48 39.73 -19.10
CA VAL A 742 36.87 40.22 -19.06
C VAL A 742 37.08 41.20 -17.89
N ILE A 743 36.02 41.88 -17.42
CA ILE A 743 36.10 42.81 -16.28
C ILE A 743 36.05 42.05 -14.93
N LEU A 744 35.42 40.88 -14.87
CA LEU A 744 35.39 40.06 -13.65
C LEU A 744 36.71 39.32 -13.38
N ASN A 745 37.56 39.17 -14.40
CA ASN A 745 38.86 38.50 -14.28
C ASN A 745 40.00 39.44 -13.82
N GLN A 746 39.71 40.74 -13.62
CA GLN A 746 40.64 41.68 -12.96
C GLN A 746 40.38 41.86 -11.45
N HIS A 747 39.24 41.39 -10.92
CA HIS A 747 38.98 41.42 -9.48
C HIS A 747 39.35 40.11 -8.74
N ILE A 748 39.61 39.03 -9.48
CA ILE A 748 40.04 37.72 -8.91
C ILE A 748 41.57 37.65 -8.66
N HIS A 749 42.31 38.77 -8.84
CA HIS A 749 43.72 38.84 -8.47
C HIS A 749 44.03 39.69 -7.21
N GLN A 750 43.02 40.23 -6.52
CA GLN A 750 43.22 41.02 -5.28
C GLN A 750 42.67 40.39 -3.98
N VAL A 751 42.00 39.24 -4.01
CA VAL A 751 41.49 38.58 -2.79
C VAL A 751 42.25 37.29 -2.48
N LYS A 752 43.58 37.33 -2.63
CA LYS A 752 44.49 36.23 -2.22
C LYS A 752 45.54 36.65 -1.18
N CYS A 753 45.33 37.77 -0.48
CA CYS A 753 46.24 38.27 0.57
C CYS A 753 45.57 38.55 1.94
N MET A 754 44.37 38.01 2.23
CA MET A 754 43.70 38.21 3.53
C MET A 754 43.37 36.89 4.24
N TYR A 755 44.29 35.92 4.20
CA TYR A 755 44.19 34.68 4.98
C TYR A 755 45.53 34.25 5.61
N LEU A 756 46.37 35.22 5.97
CA LEU A 756 47.50 35.07 6.87
C LEU A 756 47.61 36.32 7.75
N MET A 757 46.81 36.37 8.82
CA MET A 757 47.07 36.99 10.12
C MET A 757 46.10 36.41 11.15
#